data_AF-A0A7K0A4N2-F1
#
_entry.id   AF-A0A7K0A4N2-F1
#
_cell.length_a   1.000
_cell.length_b   1.000
_cell.length_c   1.000
_cell.angle_alpha   90.00
_cell.angle_beta   90.00
_cell.angle_gamma   90.00
#
_symmetry.space_group_name_H-M   'P 1'
#
loop_
_entity.id
_entity.type
_entity.pdbx_description
1 polymer ?
#
loop_
_entity_poly.entity_id
_entity_poly.type
_entity_poly.pdbx_seq_one_letter_code
_entity_poly.pdbx_strand_id
1 'polypeptide(L)'
;MGRNAHRDDSTWEAWMRSKAIALVVGLAMVAALPVTAVSAEDEPSEAARIAIEHLGVDPDTVRITDEYTSEHNGVTHVYLRQISDGVDIAGADATVNVQDGVVVYSGSRFIDGDAVSGRPVLSAGAARDLASAAVKDDRARVVKPPELLYRVLDDRTARLAYDVQIQTQRHWWNLSIDAENGRVLDRYDLMDSESQEHIAARTARGEDAHLAEALLDPVLPPKRADDGSSYNVYAMPTESPQDGDRSIVKNPADAVASPFGWHDTNGLVGPEFTITRGNNVNAYADTIHDNSPDPASQPDGGPGLDFNHPIPTFDATPAVYRDAAVDNLFYWNNVMHDVTHRYGFDEQAGNFQASNYSGRGRGGDAVQAEAQDGSGVLNANFATPADGVPGRMQMYLWVDAFDSLGLEPEDIVREYSGQVRDGDLDGGVIAHEYGHGVSNRLVGGPDNISCLRTHDEREGEGWSDWWSYVLTMRPGDDGATPRGIGTYVVYHEEGRSGPGIRITPYSTDMSVNPSTYNTIKTAAEPHGVGYVWATMLWDLYWNLVEEHGFNPNPYESWETGGNNLALQLVVDGMKFAPCEPGFADARDAIIAADGALTGDVANGVPGANECLIWRTFARRGLGIDASQGDFESKTDGIEGYEVPDHCASG
;
A
#
# COMPACT_ATOMS: atom_id res chain seq x y z
N MET A 1 -81.98 28.80 -23.08
CA MET A 1 -82.50 30.18 -23.19
C MET A 1 -82.09 30.95 -21.93
N GLY A 2 -81.46 32.13 -22.08
CA GLY A 2 -81.21 33.14 -21.02
C GLY A 2 -79.99 32.86 -20.12
N ARG A 3 -78.80 33.45 -20.37
CA ARG A 3 -78.28 34.81 -20.05
C ARG A 3 -77.78 35.00 -18.60
N ASN A 4 -76.46 35.11 -18.52
CA ASN A 4 -75.58 36.03 -17.77
C ASN A 4 -75.82 36.35 -16.28
N ALA A 5 -74.79 36.09 -15.47
CA ALA A 5 -74.28 37.05 -14.48
C ALA A 5 -72.76 36.83 -14.24
N HIS A 6 -72.00 37.93 -14.30
CA HIS A 6 -70.55 38.06 -14.13
C HIS A 6 -70.11 38.03 -12.66
N ARG A 7 -68.90 37.49 -12.40
CA ARG A 7 -67.94 37.87 -11.33
C ARG A 7 -66.60 37.20 -11.69
N ASP A 8 -65.70 37.83 -12.44
CA ASP A 8 -64.71 38.87 -12.07
C ASP A 8 -63.52 38.29 -11.27
N ASP A 9 -62.60 37.65 -12.00
CA ASP A 9 -61.27 37.21 -11.57
C ASP A 9 -60.25 38.27 -12.03
N SER A 10 -59.84 39.15 -11.13
CA SER A 10 -58.81 40.17 -11.40
C SER A 10 -57.74 40.19 -10.31
N THR A 11 -56.90 39.15 -10.22
CA THR A 11 -55.59 39.21 -9.54
C THR A 11 -54.49 38.28 -10.11
N TRP A 12 -54.60 37.82 -11.37
CA TRP A 12 -53.57 36.96 -11.98
C TRP A 12 -52.85 37.56 -13.21
N GLU A 13 -53.39 38.61 -13.83
CA GLU A 13 -52.83 39.22 -15.06
C GLU A 13 -51.80 40.35 -14.82
N ALA A 14 -51.51 40.74 -13.57
CA ALA A 14 -50.52 41.78 -13.27
C ALA A 14 -49.06 41.26 -13.22
N TRP A 15 -48.82 39.95 -13.28
CA TRP A 15 -47.47 39.39 -13.11
C TRP A 15 -46.82 38.86 -14.40
N MET A 16 -47.58 38.69 -15.49
CA MET A 16 -47.11 37.95 -16.68
C MET A 16 -46.90 38.77 -17.97
N ARG A 17 -46.96 40.11 -17.94
CA ARG A 17 -46.76 40.92 -19.15
C ARG A 17 -45.93 42.17 -18.93
N SER A 18 -44.61 41.99 -18.88
CA SER A 18 -43.62 43.01 -19.30
C SER A 18 -42.31 42.32 -19.67
N LYS A 19 -42.24 41.75 -20.88
CA LYS A 19 -40.98 41.41 -21.56
C LYS A 19 -40.77 42.36 -22.73
N ALA A 20 -39.60 42.99 -22.78
CA ALA A 20 -38.85 43.33 -24.00
C ALA A 20 -37.38 43.46 -23.58
N ILE A 21 -36.59 42.38 -23.64
CA ILE A 21 -35.61 42.10 -24.71
C ILE A 21 -34.54 43.20 -24.80
N ALA A 22 -33.41 42.95 -24.12
CA ALA A 22 -32.09 43.34 -24.57
C ALA A 22 -31.19 42.11 -24.40
N LEU A 23 -30.78 41.53 -25.53
CA LEU A 23 -29.84 40.42 -25.59
C LEU A 23 -28.45 41.00 -25.26
N VAL A 24 -27.92 40.71 -24.07
CA VAL A 24 -26.53 40.98 -23.72
C VAL A 24 -25.87 39.63 -23.50
N VAL A 25 -24.86 39.35 -24.32
CA VAL A 25 -23.88 38.28 -24.13
C VAL A 25 -23.21 38.52 -22.78
N GLY A 26 -23.63 37.76 -21.76
CA GLY A 26 -23.00 37.75 -20.45
C GLY A 26 -21.92 36.68 -20.41
N LEU A 27 -20.66 37.11 -20.51
CA LEU A 27 -19.52 36.36 -19.98
C LEU A 27 -19.84 36.00 -18.52
N ALA A 28 -19.96 34.72 -18.21
CA ALA A 28 -19.83 34.26 -16.84
C ALA A 28 -18.34 34.32 -16.49
N MET A 29 -17.88 35.47 -15.99
CA MET A 29 -16.66 35.52 -15.18
C MET A 29 -16.97 34.71 -13.92
N VAL A 30 -16.40 33.51 -13.82
CA VAL A 30 -16.18 32.86 -12.54
C VAL A 30 -15.24 33.77 -11.78
N ALA A 31 -15.78 34.55 -10.85
CA ALA A 31 -14.96 35.22 -9.86
C ALA A 31 -14.35 34.11 -9.00
N ALA A 32 -13.10 33.76 -9.28
CA ALA A 32 -12.25 33.10 -8.32
C ALA A 32 -12.34 33.93 -7.03
N LEU A 33 -12.91 33.34 -5.98
CA LEU A 33 -12.62 33.82 -4.63
C LEU A 33 -11.09 33.78 -4.54
N PRO A 34 -10.43 34.88 -4.12
CA PRO A 34 -9.01 34.78 -3.86
C PRO A 34 -8.89 33.71 -2.78
N VAL A 35 -8.25 32.58 -3.14
CA VAL A 35 -7.45 31.85 -2.17
C VAL A 35 -6.72 32.94 -1.42
N THR A 36 -7.02 33.11 -0.13
CA THR A 36 -6.15 33.90 0.72
C THR A 36 -4.78 33.33 0.49
N ALA A 37 -3.93 34.09 -0.20
CA ALA A 37 -2.54 33.75 -0.38
C ALA A 37 -2.01 33.46 1.02
N VAL A 38 -1.78 32.17 1.30
CA VAL A 38 -0.76 31.78 2.26
C VAL A 38 0.51 32.44 1.73
N SER A 39 1.15 33.19 2.61
CA SER A 39 2.19 34.17 2.29
C SER A 39 3.29 33.58 1.41
N ALA A 40 3.80 34.41 0.51
CA ALA A 40 5.14 34.21 -0.02
C ALA A 40 6.15 34.14 1.16
N GLU A 41 7.11 33.21 1.04
CA GLU A 41 8.31 33.04 1.86
C GLU A 41 8.12 32.37 3.23
N ASP A 42 7.97 31.04 3.25
CA ASP A 42 8.72 30.26 4.22
C ASP A 42 10.01 29.83 3.51
N GLU A 43 11.15 30.33 3.98
CA GLU A 43 12.46 29.82 3.58
C GLU A 43 12.45 28.29 3.73
N PRO A 44 12.99 27.52 2.76
CA PRO A 44 13.05 26.08 2.89
C PRO A 44 13.72 25.69 4.21
N SER A 45 13.27 24.59 4.81
CA SER A 45 13.85 24.09 6.06
C SER A 45 15.36 23.89 5.91
N GLU A 46 16.07 23.80 7.03
CA GLU A 46 17.50 23.49 7.00
C GLU A 46 17.78 22.17 6.28
N ALA A 47 16.98 21.13 6.53
CA ALA A 47 17.10 19.84 5.86
C ALA A 47 16.86 19.95 4.34
N ALA A 48 15.84 20.69 3.91
CA ALA A 48 15.56 20.90 2.50
C ALA A 48 16.69 21.68 1.79
N ARG A 49 17.26 22.70 2.46
CA ARG A 49 18.41 23.42 1.93
C ARG A 49 19.63 22.51 1.79
N ILE A 50 19.92 21.70 2.80
CA ILE A 50 20.99 20.69 2.76
C ILE A 50 20.76 19.72 1.61
N ALA A 51 19.52 19.25 1.42
CA ALA A 51 19.17 18.32 0.35
C ALA A 51 19.40 18.94 -1.05
N ILE A 52 18.94 20.17 -1.27
CA ILE A 52 19.13 20.88 -2.55
C ILE A 52 20.62 21.14 -2.82
N GLU A 53 21.37 21.57 -1.80
CA GLU A 53 22.82 21.79 -1.92
C GLU A 53 23.56 20.48 -2.22
N HIS A 54 23.20 19.38 -1.55
CA HIS A 54 23.78 18.06 -1.74
C HIS A 54 23.55 17.52 -3.16
N LEU A 55 22.34 17.70 -3.70
CA LEU A 55 22.03 17.30 -5.07
C LEU A 55 22.71 18.20 -6.12
N GLY A 56 23.21 19.38 -5.74
CA GLY A 56 23.88 20.30 -6.65
C GLY A 56 22.98 20.88 -7.73
N VAL A 57 21.68 20.99 -7.45
CA VAL A 57 20.65 21.49 -8.39
C VAL A 57 20.28 22.94 -8.11
N ASP A 58 19.76 23.63 -9.12
CA ASP A 58 19.21 24.98 -8.94
C ASP A 58 17.89 24.89 -8.16
N PRO A 59 17.71 25.62 -7.04
CA PRO A 59 16.45 25.64 -6.29
C PRO A 59 15.21 25.99 -7.13
N ASP A 60 15.36 26.73 -8.24
CA ASP A 60 14.26 27.07 -9.15
C ASP A 60 13.89 25.91 -10.12
N THR A 61 14.66 24.82 -10.11
CA THR A 61 14.46 23.63 -10.96
C THR A 61 13.98 22.40 -10.19
N VAL A 62 13.70 22.55 -8.90
CA VAL A 62 13.09 21.50 -8.06
C VAL A 62 12.02 22.08 -7.16
N ARG A 63 11.10 21.23 -6.71
CA ARG A 63 10.19 21.54 -5.60
C ARG A 63 10.20 20.40 -4.59
N ILE A 64 9.97 20.74 -3.33
CA ILE A 64 9.73 19.75 -2.28
C ILE A 64 8.32 19.19 -2.48
N THR A 65 8.19 17.87 -2.61
CA THR A 65 6.89 17.19 -2.65
C THR A 65 6.39 16.92 -1.24
N ASP A 66 7.28 16.42 -0.39
CA ASP A 66 7.01 16.09 1.00
C ASP A 66 8.26 16.30 1.86
N GLU A 67 8.05 16.61 3.14
CA GLU A 67 9.10 16.70 4.14
C GLU A 67 8.53 16.37 5.52
N TYR A 68 9.16 15.43 6.24
CA TYR A 68 8.82 15.13 7.63
C TYR A 68 9.99 14.50 8.38
N THR A 69 9.93 14.53 9.72
CA THR A 69 11.00 13.99 10.58
C THR A 69 10.50 12.79 11.38
N SER A 70 11.11 11.63 11.18
CA SER A 70 10.83 10.42 11.95
C SER A 70 11.20 10.63 13.43
N GLU A 71 10.24 10.49 14.34
CA GLU A 71 10.43 10.88 15.75
C GLU A 71 11.41 9.96 16.50
N HIS A 72 11.53 8.70 16.12
CA HIS A 72 12.33 7.70 16.83
C HIS A 72 13.84 7.82 16.59
N ASN A 73 14.26 8.36 15.44
CA ASN A 73 15.68 8.52 15.07
C ASN A 73 16.07 9.96 14.68
N GLY A 74 15.10 10.88 14.57
CA GLY A 74 15.36 12.28 14.23
C GLY A 74 15.75 12.53 12.77
N VAL A 75 15.62 11.55 11.88
CA VAL A 75 15.90 11.72 10.45
C VAL A 75 14.78 12.51 9.80
N THR A 76 15.13 13.61 9.14
CA THR A 76 14.24 14.35 8.24
C THR A 76 14.35 13.79 6.83
N HIS A 77 13.24 13.27 6.31
CA HIS A 77 13.11 12.81 4.93
C HIS A 77 12.66 13.98 4.07
N VAL A 78 13.42 14.29 3.02
CA VAL A 78 13.11 15.35 2.05
C VAL A 78 12.91 14.69 0.69
N TYR A 79 11.70 14.84 0.14
CA TYR A 79 11.33 14.33 -1.17
C TYR A 79 11.22 15.50 -2.14
N LEU A 80 11.88 15.39 -3.29
CA LEU A 80 12.02 16.46 -4.27
C LEU A 80 11.59 15.96 -5.65
N ARG A 81 10.92 16.83 -6.40
CA ARG A 81 10.59 16.62 -7.81
C ARG A 81 11.24 17.67 -8.69
N GLN A 82 11.84 17.23 -9.79
CA GLN A 82 12.37 18.14 -10.80
C GLN A 82 11.23 18.88 -11.51
N ILE A 83 11.44 20.16 -11.81
CA ILE A 83 10.50 21.01 -12.53
C ILE A 83 11.19 21.67 -13.73
N SER A 84 10.44 21.89 -14.81
CA SER A 84 10.85 22.66 -15.97
C SER A 84 9.77 23.66 -16.33
N ASP A 85 10.11 24.93 -16.52
CA ASP A 85 9.17 26.02 -16.81
C ASP A 85 7.98 26.09 -15.83
N GLY A 86 8.22 25.73 -14.56
CA GLY A 86 7.18 25.69 -13.51
C GLY A 86 6.21 24.50 -13.62
N VAL A 87 6.56 23.48 -14.41
CA VAL A 87 5.77 22.25 -14.61
C VAL A 87 6.57 21.05 -14.12
N ASP A 88 5.93 20.17 -13.38
CA ASP A 88 6.52 18.95 -12.84
C ASP A 88 7.06 18.02 -13.92
N ILE A 89 8.19 17.36 -13.64
CA ILE A 89 8.70 16.24 -14.41
C ILE A 89 8.43 14.95 -13.61
N ALA A 90 7.33 14.25 -13.94
CA ALA A 90 6.95 13.00 -13.28
C ALA A 90 7.92 11.87 -13.66
N GLY A 91 8.43 11.16 -12.65
CA GLY A 91 9.52 10.16 -12.77
C GLY A 91 10.92 10.75 -12.58
N ALA A 92 11.04 12.07 -12.40
CA ALA A 92 12.29 12.74 -12.06
C ALA A 92 12.26 13.21 -10.60
N ASP A 93 12.33 12.23 -9.69
CA ASP A 93 12.22 12.42 -8.25
C ASP A 93 13.55 12.15 -7.52
N ALA A 94 13.71 12.71 -6.33
CA ALA A 94 14.85 12.44 -5.46
C ALA A 94 14.41 12.32 -3.99
N THR A 95 15.04 11.41 -3.27
CA THR A 95 14.90 11.23 -1.82
C THR A 95 16.22 11.63 -1.17
N VAL A 96 16.18 12.48 -0.16
CA VAL A 96 17.36 12.84 0.66
C VAL A 96 17.00 12.76 2.14
N ASN A 97 17.78 12.00 2.90
CA ASN A 97 17.57 11.75 4.32
C ASN A 97 18.64 12.49 5.10
N VAL A 98 18.22 13.43 5.96
CA VAL A 98 19.09 14.33 6.72
C VAL A 98 18.94 14.06 8.21
N GLN A 99 20.04 13.86 8.92
CA GLN A 99 20.08 13.69 10.37
C GLN A 99 21.14 14.62 10.94
N ASP A 100 20.79 15.45 11.92
CA ASP A 100 21.70 16.39 12.58
C ASP A 100 22.52 17.27 11.61
N GLY A 101 21.89 17.69 10.51
CA GLY A 101 22.51 18.53 9.48
C GLY A 101 23.45 17.79 8.51
N VAL A 102 23.47 16.46 8.54
CA VAL A 102 24.27 15.60 7.67
C VAL A 102 23.35 14.76 6.78
N VAL A 103 23.68 14.64 5.50
CA VAL A 103 23.00 13.69 4.60
C VAL A 103 23.44 12.28 4.95
N VAL A 104 22.49 11.46 5.40
CA VAL A 104 22.72 10.05 5.73
C VAL A 104 22.65 9.18 4.49
N TYR A 105 21.65 9.43 3.65
CA TYR A 105 21.42 8.69 2.42
C TYR A 105 20.65 9.54 1.42
N SER A 106 20.92 9.34 0.14
CA SER A 106 20.22 10.03 -0.93
C SER A 106 20.19 9.21 -2.20
N GLY A 107 19.12 9.32 -2.98
CA GLY A 107 19.10 8.83 -4.36
C GLY A 107 18.24 9.74 -5.23
N SER A 108 18.57 9.80 -6.53
CA SER A 108 17.93 10.69 -7.49
C SER A 108 17.69 9.99 -8.83
N ARG A 109 16.57 10.33 -9.45
CA ARG A 109 16.17 9.97 -10.82
C ARG A 109 16.01 11.20 -11.70
N PHE A 110 16.63 12.34 -11.34
CA PHE A 110 16.58 13.54 -12.17
C PHE A 110 17.16 13.28 -13.57
N ILE A 111 16.60 13.98 -14.55
CA ILE A 111 17.05 13.93 -15.94
C ILE A 111 17.78 15.21 -16.32
N ASP A 112 18.42 15.19 -17.49
CA ASP A 112 18.98 16.41 -18.08
C ASP A 112 17.84 17.40 -18.38
N GLY A 113 17.94 18.62 -17.83
CA GLY A 113 16.95 19.68 -18.03
C GLY A 113 16.84 20.16 -19.47
N ASP A 114 17.82 19.86 -20.33
CA ASP A 114 17.72 20.12 -21.78
C ASP A 114 16.97 19.01 -22.54
N ALA A 115 16.64 17.89 -21.89
CA ALA A 115 15.97 16.73 -22.48
C ALA A 115 14.44 16.76 -22.39
N VAL A 116 13.84 17.92 -22.10
CA VAL A 116 12.39 18.15 -22.08
C VAL A 116 11.88 18.70 -23.42
N SER A 117 10.70 18.23 -23.86
CA SER A 117 10.07 18.71 -25.09
C SER A 117 8.54 18.61 -25.08
N GLY A 118 7.88 19.20 -26.09
CA GLY A 118 6.41 19.20 -26.24
C GLY A 118 5.78 20.57 -26.00
N ARG A 119 4.51 20.72 -26.38
CA ARG A 119 3.72 21.96 -26.25
C ARG A 119 2.26 21.62 -25.92
N PRO A 120 1.57 22.45 -25.13
CA PRO A 120 0.18 22.20 -24.75
C PRO A 120 -0.76 22.62 -25.89
N VAL A 121 -0.90 21.79 -26.92
CA VAL A 121 -1.79 22.02 -28.06
C VAL A 121 -3.21 21.48 -27.79
N LEU A 122 -3.30 20.35 -27.10
CA LEU A 122 -4.56 19.77 -26.65
C LEU A 122 -5.10 20.52 -25.43
N SER A 123 -6.43 20.52 -25.30
CA SER A 123 -7.08 20.91 -24.05
C SER A 123 -7.13 19.73 -23.08
N ALA A 124 -7.16 20.01 -21.78
CA ALA A 124 -7.38 19.00 -20.74
C ALA A 124 -8.63 18.14 -21.01
N GLY A 125 -9.72 18.75 -21.51
CA GLY A 125 -10.93 18.00 -21.87
C GLY A 125 -10.72 17.02 -23.03
N ALA A 126 -9.92 17.38 -24.04
CA ALA A 126 -9.59 16.46 -25.13
C ALA A 126 -8.69 15.31 -24.67
N ALA A 127 -7.69 15.59 -23.82
CA ALA A 127 -6.84 14.56 -23.23
C ALA A 127 -7.64 13.57 -22.37
N ARG A 128 -8.56 14.07 -21.54
CA ARG A 128 -9.50 13.24 -20.77
C ARG A 128 -10.27 12.29 -21.68
N ASP A 129 -10.88 12.81 -22.74
CA ASP A 129 -11.72 11.99 -23.63
C ASP A 129 -10.87 10.92 -24.36
N LEU A 130 -9.61 11.23 -24.70
CA LEU A 130 -8.66 10.26 -25.26
C LEU A 130 -8.26 9.18 -24.24
N ALA A 131 -7.97 9.56 -22.99
CA ALA A 131 -7.65 8.61 -21.93
C ALA A 131 -8.83 7.66 -21.65
N SER A 132 -10.06 8.19 -21.56
CA SER A 132 -11.27 7.36 -21.40
C SER A 132 -11.46 6.39 -22.56
N ALA A 133 -11.20 6.84 -23.80
CA ALA A 133 -11.25 5.97 -24.98
C ALA A 133 -10.16 4.88 -24.97
N ALA A 134 -9.01 5.13 -24.33
CA ALA A 134 -7.90 4.18 -24.24
C ALA A 134 -8.17 3.04 -23.24
N VAL A 135 -8.88 3.31 -22.14
CA VAL A 135 -9.26 2.30 -21.12
C VAL A 135 -10.31 1.32 -21.65
N LYS A 136 -11.20 1.75 -22.55
CA LYS A 136 -12.24 0.92 -23.20
C LYS A 136 -13.19 0.23 -22.22
N ASP A 137 -13.63 0.95 -21.19
CA ASP A 137 -14.62 0.47 -20.22
C ASP A 137 -15.72 1.53 -20.05
N ASP A 138 -16.97 1.16 -20.31
CA ASP A 138 -18.15 2.04 -20.21
C ASP A 138 -18.49 2.43 -18.77
N ARG A 139 -17.96 1.70 -17.77
CA ARG A 139 -18.08 1.99 -16.34
C ARG A 139 -16.91 2.83 -15.80
N ALA A 140 -15.91 3.12 -16.63
CA ALA A 140 -14.76 3.93 -16.24
C ALA A 140 -15.17 5.34 -15.79
N ARG A 141 -14.57 5.79 -14.69
CA ARG A 141 -14.78 7.13 -14.14
C ARG A 141 -13.45 7.85 -14.06
N VAL A 142 -13.41 9.07 -14.56
CA VAL A 142 -12.28 9.97 -14.34
C VAL A 142 -12.38 10.48 -12.91
N VAL A 143 -11.39 10.15 -12.08
CA VAL A 143 -11.44 10.42 -10.63
C VAL A 143 -10.68 11.67 -10.22
N LYS A 144 -9.84 12.22 -11.11
CA LYS A 144 -9.16 13.50 -10.92
C LYS A 144 -9.19 14.34 -12.21
N PRO A 145 -9.24 15.69 -12.13
CA PRO A 145 -9.04 16.54 -13.30
C PRO A 145 -7.68 16.24 -13.97
N PRO A 146 -7.59 16.27 -15.31
CA PRO A 146 -6.31 16.11 -16.00
C PRO A 146 -5.27 17.14 -15.56
N GLU A 147 -4.07 16.68 -15.23
CA GLU A 147 -2.96 17.50 -14.78
C GLU A 147 -1.90 17.61 -15.85
N LEU A 148 -1.38 18.82 -16.10
CA LEU A 148 -0.34 19.04 -17.10
C LEU A 148 1.04 18.86 -16.46
N LEU A 149 1.84 17.94 -16.97
CA LEU A 149 3.19 17.62 -16.50
C LEU A 149 4.11 17.20 -17.65
N TYR A 150 5.41 17.09 -17.40
CA TYR A 150 6.34 16.37 -18.27
C TYR A 150 6.45 14.91 -17.79
N ARG A 151 6.23 13.95 -18.68
CA ARG A 151 6.41 12.52 -18.39
C ARG A 151 7.78 12.06 -18.89
N VAL A 152 8.60 11.52 -17.99
CA VAL A 152 9.85 10.84 -18.37
C VAL A 152 9.52 9.59 -19.21
N LEU A 153 10.34 9.33 -20.22
CA LEU A 153 10.26 8.16 -21.10
C LEU A 153 11.49 7.25 -20.88
N ASP A 154 11.42 6.02 -21.40
CA ASP A 154 12.50 5.00 -21.30
C ASP A 154 13.86 5.49 -21.83
N ASP A 155 13.89 6.46 -22.74
CA ASP A 155 15.14 7.05 -23.25
C ASP A 155 15.68 8.20 -22.37
N ARG A 156 15.10 8.38 -21.18
CA ARG A 156 15.39 9.41 -20.18
C ARG A 156 15.20 10.84 -20.69
N THR A 157 14.47 11.03 -21.80
CA THR A 157 13.88 12.31 -22.18
C THR A 157 12.52 12.50 -21.52
N ALA A 158 11.99 13.72 -21.52
CA ALA A 158 10.64 13.97 -21.02
C ALA A 158 9.76 14.74 -22.01
N ARG A 159 8.48 14.38 -22.03
CA ARG A 159 7.47 14.93 -22.95
C ARG A 159 6.31 15.55 -22.20
N LEU A 160 5.92 16.75 -22.58
CA LEU A 160 4.75 17.42 -22.00
C LEU A 160 3.47 16.61 -22.29
N ALA A 161 2.73 16.29 -21.24
CA ALA A 161 1.62 15.36 -21.23
C ALA A 161 0.53 15.81 -20.24
N TYR A 162 -0.68 15.28 -20.44
CA TYR A 162 -1.74 15.32 -19.45
C TYR A 162 -1.84 13.97 -18.75
N ASP A 163 -1.68 13.96 -17.43
CA ASP A 163 -1.97 12.80 -16.61
C ASP A 163 -3.45 12.73 -16.27
N VAL A 164 -4.06 11.57 -16.48
CA VAL A 164 -5.48 11.32 -16.27
C VAL A 164 -5.65 10.03 -15.49
N GLN A 165 -6.24 10.13 -14.30
CA GLN A 165 -6.60 8.97 -13.50
C GLN A 165 -8.02 8.49 -13.80
N ILE A 166 -8.14 7.21 -14.14
CA ILE A 166 -9.37 6.55 -14.55
C ILE A 166 -9.56 5.28 -13.75
N GLN A 167 -10.61 5.26 -12.95
CA GLN A 167 -10.99 4.11 -12.15
C GLN A 167 -12.06 3.29 -12.88
N THR A 168 -11.85 1.99 -12.95
CA THR A 168 -12.85 0.99 -13.35
C THR A 168 -13.24 0.16 -12.12
N GLN A 169 -13.97 -0.95 -12.33
CA GLN A 169 -14.31 -1.86 -11.24
C GLN A 169 -13.11 -2.64 -10.70
N ARG A 170 -12.13 -2.95 -11.57
CA ARG A 170 -10.98 -3.81 -11.23
C ARG A 170 -9.64 -3.09 -11.26
N HIS A 171 -9.62 -1.88 -11.83
CA HIS A 171 -8.38 -1.17 -12.12
C HIS A 171 -8.49 0.29 -11.74
N TRP A 172 -7.37 0.90 -11.40
CA TRP A 172 -7.26 2.34 -11.22
C TRP A 172 -6.07 2.84 -12.04
N TRP A 173 -6.34 3.12 -13.31
CA TRP A 173 -5.32 3.54 -14.26
C TRP A 173 -4.86 4.97 -14.04
N ASN A 174 -3.57 5.21 -14.20
CA ASN A 174 -3.02 6.51 -14.60
C ASN A 174 -2.58 6.43 -16.07
N LEU A 175 -2.96 7.42 -16.88
CA LEU A 175 -2.53 7.52 -18.28
C LEU A 175 -1.89 8.88 -18.52
N SER A 176 -0.71 8.90 -19.14
CA SER A 176 -0.06 10.12 -19.63
C SER A 176 -0.34 10.31 -21.11
N ILE A 177 -1.06 11.38 -21.47
CA ILE A 177 -1.44 11.70 -22.86
C ILE A 177 -0.60 12.85 -23.39
N ASP A 178 0.20 12.64 -24.44
CA ASP A 178 1.04 13.67 -25.08
C ASP A 178 0.20 14.93 -25.36
N ALA A 179 0.59 16.05 -24.76
CA ALA A 179 -0.19 17.29 -24.79
C ALA A 179 -0.19 17.98 -26.16
N GLU A 180 0.66 17.53 -27.09
CA GLU A 180 0.74 18.06 -28.45
C GLU A 180 -0.08 17.24 -29.45
N ASN A 181 0.02 15.91 -29.38
CA ASN A 181 -0.51 15.01 -30.41
C ASN A 181 -1.52 13.96 -29.92
N GLY A 182 -1.73 13.83 -28.61
CA GLY A 182 -2.75 12.96 -28.01
C GLY A 182 -2.41 11.48 -27.96
N ARG A 183 -1.16 11.10 -28.21
CA ARG A 183 -0.70 9.71 -28.01
C ARG A 183 -0.65 9.38 -26.52
N VAL A 184 -0.97 8.15 -26.16
CA VAL A 184 -0.66 7.61 -24.83
C VAL A 184 0.85 7.41 -24.78
N LEU A 185 1.53 8.13 -23.89
CA LEU A 185 2.96 8.02 -23.64
C LEU A 185 3.25 6.94 -22.61
N ASP A 186 2.44 6.90 -21.56
CA ASP A 186 2.59 5.96 -20.44
C ASP A 186 1.21 5.54 -19.90
N ARG A 187 1.15 4.36 -19.30
CA ARG A 187 -0.02 3.79 -18.64
C ARG A 187 0.42 2.79 -17.57
N TYR A 188 0.01 3.03 -16.33
CA TYR A 188 0.20 2.11 -15.21
C TYR A 188 -1.07 1.99 -14.37
N ASP A 189 -1.19 0.88 -13.65
CA ASP A 189 -2.32 0.61 -12.74
C ASP A 189 -1.90 0.93 -11.30
N LEU A 190 -2.76 1.67 -10.59
CA LEU A 190 -2.63 1.92 -9.15
C LEU A 190 -3.23 0.78 -8.31
N MET A 191 -3.81 -0.23 -8.95
CA MET A 191 -4.24 -1.48 -8.32
C MET A 191 -3.11 -2.52 -8.35
N ASP A 192 -2.63 -2.96 -7.19
CA ASP A 192 -1.73 -4.12 -7.05
C ASP A 192 -2.55 -5.40 -6.94
N SER A 193 -2.24 -6.46 -7.70
CA SER A 193 -3.06 -7.68 -7.73
C SER A 193 -2.28 -8.91 -8.20
N GLU A 194 -2.62 -10.10 -7.69
CA GLU A 194 -2.10 -11.38 -8.16
C GLU A 194 -2.68 -11.82 -9.51
N SER A 195 -1.89 -12.47 -10.36
CA SER A 195 -2.47 -13.04 -11.59
C SER A 195 -3.01 -14.45 -11.34
N GLN A 196 -4.27 -14.67 -11.72
CA GLN A 196 -4.91 -15.99 -11.60
C GLN A 196 -4.13 -17.08 -12.37
N GLU A 197 -3.56 -16.73 -13.53
CA GLU A 197 -2.75 -17.65 -14.35
C GLU A 197 -1.44 -18.06 -13.64
N HIS A 198 -0.80 -17.16 -12.90
CA HIS A 198 0.42 -17.47 -12.15
C HIS A 198 0.14 -18.29 -10.89
N ILE A 199 -0.96 -18.00 -10.18
CA ILE A 199 -1.42 -18.79 -9.04
C ILE A 199 -1.72 -20.22 -9.50
N ALA A 200 -2.49 -20.38 -10.58
CA ALA A 200 -2.83 -21.69 -11.11
C ALA A 200 -1.57 -22.49 -11.52
N ALA A 201 -0.57 -21.87 -12.15
CA ALA A 201 0.64 -22.58 -12.59
C ALA A 201 1.47 -23.22 -11.45
N ARG A 202 1.23 -22.86 -10.18
CA ARG A 202 2.10 -23.20 -9.04
C ARG A 202 1.43 -24.07 -7.96
N THR A 203 0.11 -24.27 -8.01
CA THR A 203 -0.66 -25.00 -6.99
C THR A 203 -0.72 -26.51 -7.25
N ALA A 204 0.41 -27.22 -7.13
CA ALA A 204 0.42 -28.69 -7.14
C ALA A 204 0.18 -29.25 -5.72
N ARG A 205 -0.77 -30.19 -5.58
CA ARG A 205 -1.14 -30.80 -4.27
C ARG A 205 -0.20 -31.96 -3.90
N GLY A 206 0.29 -31.96 -2.67
CA GLY A 206 0.74 -33.17 -1.97
C GLY A 206 -0.40 -33.72 -1.11
N GLU A 207 -0.44 -35.04 -0.88
CA GLU A 207 -1.30 -35.64 0.16
C GLU A 207 -0.43 -35.87 1.39
N ASP A 208 -0.71 -35.21 2.52
CA ASP A 208 -0.26 -35.64 3.86
C ASP A 208 -0.99 -34.89 5.00
N ALA A 209 -1.11 -35.57 6.14
CA ALA A 209 -2.16 -35.40 7.15
C ALA A 209 -2.08 -34.16 8.07
N HIS A 210 -3.28 -33.65 8.41
CA HIS A 210 -3.55 -32.62 9.42
C HIS A 210 -2.92 -32.90 10.80
N LEU A 211 -2.20 -31.90 11.34
CA LEU A 211 -1.99 -31.74 12.77
C LEU A 211 -2.91 -30.63 13.28
N ALA A 212 -3.71 -30.93 14.29
CA ALA A 212 -4.49 -29.93 15.00
C ALA A 212 -3.54 -29.13 15.91
N GLU A 213 -3.36 -27.84 15.63
CA GLU A 213 -2.57 -26.94 16.46
C GLU A 213 -3.35 -26.42 17.68
N ALA A 214 -2.61 -26.05 18.72
CA ALA A 214 -3.15 -25.54 19.97
C ALA A 214 -3.69 -24.11 19.79
N LEU A 215 -4.74 -23.75 20.55
CA LEU A 215 -5.20 -22.37 20.67
C LEU A 215 -4.02 -21.46 21.07
N LEU A 216 -3.70 -20.50 20.20
CA LEU A 216 -2.69 -19.47 20.45
C LEU A 216 -3.33 -18.30 21.18
N ASP A 217 -2.60 -17.74 22.15
CA ASP A 217 -3.02 -16.51 22.81
C ASP A 217 -2.88 -15.33 21.83
N PRO A 218 -3.93 -14.50 21.66
CA PRO A 218 -3.84 -13.30 20.83
C PRO A 218 -2.73 -12.35 21.32
N VAL A 219 -1.95 -11.84 20.37
CA VAL A 219 -0.94 -10.82 20.62
C VAL A 219 -1.60 -9.44 20.57
N LEU A 220 -1.53 -8.71 21.68
CA LEU A 220 -2.21 -7.43 21.86
C LEU A 220 -1.22 -6.32 22.22
N PRO A 221 -1.57 -5.06 21.92
CA PRO A 221 -0.73 -3.94 22.29
C PRO A 221 -0.53 -3.84 23.81
N PRO A 222 0.67 -3.45 24.29
CA PRO A 222 0.94 -3.29 25.72
C PRO A 222 0.04 -2.23 26.39
N LYS A 223 -0.38 -1.22 25.63
CA LYS A 223 -1.30 -0.18 26.06
C LYS A 223 -2.48 -0.16 25.10
N ARG A 224 -3.67 -0.39 25.64
CA ARG A 224 -4.88 -0.56 24.83
C ARG A 224 -5.85 0.59 25.08
N ALA A 225 -6.51 1.06 24.03
CA ALA A 225 -7.66 1.94 24.19
C ALA A 225 -8.80 1.13 24.84
N ASP A 226 -9.45 1.70 25.86
CA ASP A 226 -10.59 1.06 26.51
C ASP A 226 -11.88 1.54 25.85
N ASP A 227 -12.19 0.95 24.69
CA ASP A 227 -13.39 1.26 23.90
C ASP A 227 -14.56 0.29 24.17
N GLY A 228 -14.31 -0.78 24.93
CA GLY A 228 -15.28 -1.81 25.27
C GLY A 228 -15.51 -2.85 24.18
N SER A 229 -14.80 -2.76 23.05
CA SER A 229 -15.01 -3.61 21.88
C SER A 229 -14.55 -5.04 22.09
N SER A 230 -15.21 -5.97 21.39
CA SER A 230 -14.72 -7.33 21.25
C SER A 230 -15.01 -7.94 19.89
N TYR A 231 -14.07 -8.76 19.41
CA TYR A 231 -14.13 -9.39 18.09
C TYR A 231 -13.83 -10.87 18.22
N ASN A 232 -14.69 -11.72 17.65
CA ASN A 232 -14.40 -13.13 17.47
C ASN A 232 -13.69 -13.30 16.11
N VAL A 233 -12.39 -13.55 16.07
CA VAL A 233 -11.59 -13.48 14.82
C VAL A 233 -10.44 -14.48 14.84
N TYR A 234 -9.81 -14.71 13.69
CA TYR A 234 -8.48 -15.33 13.62
C TYR A 234 -7.47 -14.28 14.06
N ALA A 235 -7.30 -14.18 15.38
CA ALA A 235 -6.52 -13.12 15.99
C ALA A 235 -5.02 -13.35 15.81
N MET A 236 -4.26 -12.29 15.50
CA MET A 236 -2.81 -12.34 15.39
C MET A 236 -2.21 -13.05 16.62
N PRO A 237 -1.36 -14.09 16.45
CA PRO A 237 -0.66 -14.49 15.23
C PRO A 237 -1.32 -15.65 14.46
N THR A 238 -2.56 -16.04 14.77
CA THR A 238 -3.32 -17.03 14.01
C THR A 238 -3.68 -16.43 12.65
N GLU A 239 -3.08 -16.94 11.58
CA GLU A 239 -3.17 -16.42 10.23
C GLU A 239 -4.53 -16.73 9.60
N SER A 240 -5.04 -17.95 9.76
CA SER A 240 -6.16 -18.45 8.97
C SER A 240 -6.87 -19.65 9.62
N PRO A 241 -8.02 -20.10 9.09
CA PRO A 241 -8.75 -21.23 9.66
C PRO A 241 -8.01 -22.58 9.72
N GLN A 242 -7.02 -22.79 8.85
CA GLN A 242 -6.20 -24.00 8.85
C GLN A 242 -5.10 -23.98 9.92
N ASP A 243 -4.83 -22.81 10.47
CA ASP A 243 -3.68 -22.53 11.32
C ASP A 243 -4.08 -22.40 12.79
N GLY A 244 -5.34 -22.05 13.08
CA GLY A 244 -5.87 -22.15 14.43
C GLY A 244 -7.35 -21.76 14.53
N ASP A 245 -7.90 -21.91 15.73
CA ASP A 245 -9.27 -21.51 16.03
C ASP A 245 -9.41 -19.99 16.18
N ARG A 246 -10.62 -19.48 15.96
CA ARG A 246 -10.97 -18.10 16.30
C ARG A 246 -10.95 -17.89 17.82
N SER A 247 -10.68 -16.66 18.22
CA SER A 247 -10.73 -16.24 19.61
C SER A 247 -11.47 -14.92 19.78
N ILE A 248 -12.08 -14.71 20.96
CA ILE A 248 -12.67 -13.42 21.33
C ILE A 248 -11.57 -12.53 21.91
N VAL A 249 -11.22 -11.50 21.15
CA VAL A 249 -10.29 -10.45 21.56
C VAL A 249 -11.07 -9.28 22.12
N LYS A 250 -10.64 -8.70 23.25
CA LYS A 250 -11.28 -7.53 23.87
C LYS A 250 -10.36 -6.32 23.84
N ASN A 251 -10.89 -5.16 23.51
CA ASN A 251 -10.17 -3.88 23.43
C ASN A 251 -8.82 -4.03 22.71
N PRO A 252 -8.79 -4.51 21.45
CA PRO A 252 -7.53 -4.77 20.73
C PRO A 252 -6.77 -3.50 20.31
N ALA A 253 -7.44 -2.36 20.24
CA ALA A 253 -6.86 -1.12 19.73
C ALA A 253 -5.65 -0.64 20.52
N ASP A 254 -4.57 -0.30 19.81
CA ASP A 254 -3.39 0.30 20.41
C ASP A 254 -3.68 1.74 20.85
N ALA A 255 -3.42 2.08 22.11
CA ALA A 255 -3.73 3.41 22.63
C ALA A 255 -2.82 4.53 22.12
N VAL A 256 -1.76 4.22 21.36
CA VAL A 256 -0.90 5.23 20.72
C VAL A 256 -1.37 5.48 19.29
N ALA A 257 -1.52 4.43 18.49
CA ALA A 257 -1.95 4.54 17.09
C ALA A 257 -3.46 4.84 16.97
N SER A 258 -4.27 4.22 17.82
CA SER A 258 -5.73 4.34 17.84
C SER A 258 -6.24 4.84 19.20
N PRO A 259 -5.92 6.09 19.62
CA PRO A 259 -6.16 6.58 20.97
C PRO A 259 -7.64 6.63 21.39
N PHE A 260 -8.56 6.62 20.42
CA PHE A 260 -10.02 6.63 20.64
C PHE A 260 -10.70 5.29 20.32
N GLY A 261 -9.91 4.23 20.12
CA GLY A 261 -10.40 2.92 19.66
C GLY A 261 -10.62 2.89 18.14
N TRP A 262 -11.13 1.77 17.64
CA TRP A 262 -11.27 1.55 16.19
C TRP A 262 -12.60 2.03 15.59
N HIS A 263 -13.51 2.55 16.41
CA HIS A 263 -14.88 2.94 16.03
C HIS A 263 -15.15 4.45 16.15
N ASP A 264 -14.09 5.24 16.17
CA ASP A 264 -14.15 6.71 16.23
C ASP A 264 -13.51 7.32 14.99
N THR A 265 -13.99 8.49 14.55
CA THR A 265 -13.31 9.30 13.53
C THR A 265 -13.14 10.76 13.94
N ASN A 266 -13.67 11.17 15.09
CA ASN A 266 -13.81 12.59 15.44
C ASN A 266 -12.92 13.02 16.62
N GLY A 267 -12.20 12.09 17.23
CA GLY A 267 -11.25 12.34 18.31
C GLY A 267 -11.94 12.65 19.64
N LEU A 268 -13.20 12.26 19.81
CA LEU A 268 -13.92 12.36 21.06
C LEU A 268 -13.94 11.00 21.76
N VAL A 269 -13.99 11.06 23.09
CA VAL A 269 -14.06 9.83 23.90
C VAL A 269 -15.38 9.11 23.64
N GLY A 270 -15.27 7.85 23.23
CA GLY A 270 -16.38 6.95 22.97
C GLY A 270 -16.60 6.73 21.47
N PRO A 271 -17.13 5.57 21.08
CA PRO A 271 -17.30 5.25 19.68
C PRO A 271 -18.39 6.11 19.02
N GLU A 272 -18.11 6.57 17.80
CA GLU A 272 -19.09 7.19 16.91
C GLU A 272 -19.93 6.12 16.21
N PHE A 273 -19.28 5.03 15.82
CA PHE A 273 -19.86 3.95 15.07
C PHE A 273 -20.08 2.73 15.96
N THR A 274 -21.15 1.97 15.70
CA THR A 274 -21.34 0.62 16.27
C THR A 274 -21.12 -0.47 15.23
N ILE A 275 -20.78 -0.07 14.01
CA ILE A 275 -20.53 -0.94 12.87
C ILE A 275 -19.03 -1.01 12.56
N THR A 276 -18.57 -1.92 11.70
CA THR A 276 -17.16 -2.06 11.25
C THR A 276 -16.61 -0.84 10.48
N ARG A 277 -16.51 0.30 11.16
CA ARG A 277 -16.06 1.58 10.62
C ARG A 277 -15.43 2.44 11.72
N GLY A 278 -14.29 3.04 11.42
CA GLY A 278 -13.74 4.13 12.21
C GLY A 278 -12.57 4.80 11.51
N ASN A 279 -11.58 5.26 12.28
CA ASN A 279 -10.53 6.13 11.78
C ASN A 279 -9.66 5.44 10.74
N ASN A 280 -9.34 4.17 10.93
CA ASN A 280 -8.29 3.51 10.14
C ASN A 280 -8.88 2.84 8.89
N VAL A 281 -10.12 2.33 9.01
CA VAL A 281 -10.77 1.50 7.99
C VAL A 281 -12.30 1.60 8.07
N ASN A 282 -12.93 1.52 6.90
CA ASN A 282 -14.35 1.26 6.70
C ASN A 282 -14.50 -0.10 6.00
N ALA A 283 -14.89 -1.14 6.73
CA ALA A 283 -14.98 -2.50 6.21
C ALA A 283 -16.44 -2.91 5.95
N TYR A 284 -16.71 -3.51 4.80
CA TYR A 284 -18.04 -3.90 4.34
C TYR A 284 -17.94 -5.01 3.28
N ALA A 285 -19.02 -5.72 3.00
CA ALA A 285 -19.09 -6.55 1.79
C ALA A 285 -19.50 -5.74 0.55
N ASP A 286 -18.90 -6.06 -0.60
CA ASP A 286 -19.28 -5.55 -1.93
C ASP A 286 -19.45 -6.71 -2.94
N THR A 287 -20.45 -7.55 -2.70
CA THR A 287 -20.72 -8.73 -3.53
C THR A 287 -21.25 -8.39 -4.92
N ILE A 288 -21.71 -7.14 -5.13
CA ILE A 288 -22.23 -6.64 -6.41
C ILE A 288 -21.24 -5.73 -7.15
N HIS A 289 -20.00 -5.63 -6.64
CA HIS A 289 -18.84 -5.02 -7.28
C HIS A 289 -19.09 -3.59 -7.82
N ASP A 290 -19.75 -2.75 -7.02
CA ASP A 290 -20.02 -1.35 -7.37
C ASP A 290 -19.17 -0.33 -6.58
N ASN A 291 -18.16 -0.83 -5.86
CA ASN A 291 -17.26 -0.11 -4.96
C ASN A 291 -18.03 0.67 -3.89
N SER A 292 -19.15 0.11 -3.41
CA SER A 292 -19.98 0.69 -2.36
C SER A 292 -20.45 -0.40 -1.39
N PRO A 293 -20.73 -0.05 -0.12
CA PRO A 293 -21.26 -1.03 0.83
C PRO A 293 -22.59 -1.62 0.38
N ASP A 294 -22.64 -2.95 0.29
CA ASP A 294 -23.90 -3.67 0.19
C ASP A 294 -24.87 -3.30 1.34
N PRO A 295 -26.19 -3.38 1.12
CA PRO A 295 -27.16 -3.15 2.19
C PRO A 295 -26.90 -4.04 3.41
N ALA A 296 -26.67 -3.39 4.56
CA ALA A 296 -26.39 -4.04 5.84
C ALA A 296 -25.20 -5.02 5.78
N SER A 297 -24.14 -4.68 5.04
CA SER A 297 -22.90 -5.44 4.98
C SER A 297 -21.79 -4.93 5.90
N GLN A 298 -22.08 -3.91 6.71
CA GLN A 298 -21.27 -3.47 7.83
C GLN A 298 -21.87 -4.07 9.12
N PRO A 299 -21.32 -5.16 9.67
CA PRO A 299 -21.83 -5.77 10.89
C PRO A 299 -21.95 -4.74 12.02
N ASP A 300 -23.00 -4.84 12.84
CA ASP A 300 -23.28 -3.94 13.97
C ASP A 300 -23.07 -4.69 15.29
N GLY A 301 -22.04 -4.31 16.05
CA GLY A 301 -21.74 -4.84 17.37
C GLY A 301 -22.64 -4.26 18.48
N GLY A 302 -23.55 -3.35 18.12
CA GLY A 302 -24.45 -2.66 19.04
C GLY A 302 -23.72 -1.74 20.03
N PRO A 303 -24.40 -1.26 21.09
CA PRO A 303 -23.82 -0.31 22.05
C PRO A 303 -22.60 -0.84 22.82
N GLY A 304 -22.40 -2.16 22.83
CA GLY A 304 -21.28 -2.82 23.50
C GLY A 304 -20.13 -3.18 22.56
N LEU A 305 -20.25 -2.88 21.25
CA LEU A 305 -19.25 -3.24 20.24
C LEU A 305 -18.85 -4.73 20.29
N ASP A 306 -19.85 -5.62 20.40
CA ASP A 306 -19.64 -7.08 20.49
C ASP A 306 -19.83 -7.74 19.11
N PHE A 307 -18.71 -7.89 18.39
CA PHE A 307 -18.62 -8.50 17.06
C PHE A 307 -18.34 -10.00 17.19
N ASN A 308 -19.37 -10.76 17.54
CA ASN A 308 -19.30 -12.21 17.74
C ASN A 308 -20.18 -12.97 16.73
N HIS A 309 -19.94 -12.73 15.45
CA HIS A 309 -20.68 -13.38 14.37
C HIS A 309 -20.17 -14.82 14.14
N PRO A 310 -21.06 -15.81 13.97
CA PRO A 310 -20.67 -17.21 13.86
C PRO A 310 -20.10 -17.56 12.48
N ILE A 311 -19.13 -18.49 12.47
CA ILE A 311 -18.76 -19.25 11.27
C ILE A 311 -19.18 -20.70 11.53
N PRO A 312 -20.24 -21.23 10.88
CA PRO A 312 -20.67 -22.61 11.09
C PRO A 312 -19.58 -23.63 10.73
N THR A 313 -18.91 -23.39 9.60
CA THR A 313 -17.66 -23.99 9.15
C THR A 313 -17.06 -23.06 8.10
N PHE A 314 -15.74 -22.98 8.02
CA PHE A 314 -15.03 -22.18 7.01
C PHE A 314 -15.19 -22.75 5.59
N ASP A 315 -15.73 -23.97 5.43
CA ASP A 315 -16.09 -24.58 4.14
C ASP A 315 -17.54 -24.28 3.71
N ALA A 316 -18.31 -23.57 4.55
CA ALA A 316 -19.67 -23.21 4.21
C ALA A 316 -19.70 -22.17 3.07
N THR A 317 -20.86 -22.00 2.44
CA THR A 317 -21.04 -20.94 1.45
C THR A 317 -20.74 -19.57 2.07
N PRO A 318 -19.81 -18.76 1.53
CA PRO A 318 -19.35 -17.53 2.16
C PRO A 318 -20.44 -16.54 2.62
N ALA A 319 -21.53 -16.47 1.87
CA ALA A 319 -22.69 -15.66 2.21
C ALA A 319 -23.32 -15.97 3.59
N VAL A 320 -23.13 -17.17 4.16
CA VAL A 320 -23.71 -17.54 5.48
C VAL A 320 -22.88 -17.05 6.66
N TYR A 321 -21.64 -16.63 6.42
CA TYR A 321 -20.73 -16.11 7.45
C TYR A 321 -20.12 -14.75 7.08
N ARG A 322 -20.71 -14.05 6.09
CA ARG A 322 -20.28 -12.73 5.61
C ARG A 322 -19.96 -11.76 6.74
N ASP A 323 -20.80 -11.69 7.78
CA ASP A 323 -20.56 -10.74 8.88
C ASP A 323 -19.28 -11.08 9.66
N ALA A 324 -18.97 -12.37 9.86
CA ALA A 324 -17.73 -12.79 10.50
C ALA A 324 -16.48 -12.58 9.60
N ALA A 325 -16.65 -12.65 8.27
CA ALA A 325 -15.59 -12.31 7.32
C ALA A 325 -15.27 -10.80 7.38
N VAL A 326 -16.29 -9.94 7.37
CA VAL A 326 -16.12 -8.48 7.52
C VAL A 326 -15.52 -8.13 8.89
N ASP A 327 -15.91 -8.81 9.98
CA ASP A 327 -15.27 -8.63 11.30
C ASP A 327 -13.77 -8.94 11.26
N ASN A 328 -13.37 -10.02 10.58
CA ASN A 328 -11.97 -10.43 10.45
C ASN A 328 -11.17 -9.45 9.60
N LEU A 329 -11.73 -8.99 8.47
CA LEU A 329 -11.15 -7.96 7.61
C LEU A 329 -10.94 -6.64 8.36
N PHE A 330 -11.95 -6.20 9.12
CA PHE A 330 -11.87 -5.00 9.95
C PHE A 330 -10.78 -5.13 11.02
N TYR A 331 -10.71 -6.28 11.70
CA TYR A 331 -9.70 -6.54 12.71
C TYR A 331 -8.28 -6.47 12.13
N TRP A 332 -8.01 -7.18 11.02
CA TRP A 332 -6.66 -7.23 10.45
C TRP A 332 -6.21 -5.90 9.82
N ASN A 333 -7.10 -5.13 9.20
CA ASN A 333 -6.76 -3.78 8.73
C ASN A 333 -6.37 -2.86 9.90
N ASN A 334 -7.07 -2.93 11.03
CA ASN A 334 -6.71 -2.15 12.21
C ASN A 334 -5.42 -2.65 12.89
N VAL A 335 -5.16 -3.95 12.92
CA VAL A 335 -3.88 -4.50 13.38
C VAL A 335 -2.72 -3.99 12.51
N MET A 336 -2.88 -4.03 11.19
CA MET A 336 -1.88 -3.49 10.25
C MET A 336 -1.62 -2.00 10.50
N HIS A 337 -2.69 -1.19 10.61
CA HIS A 337 -2.57 0.22 10.97
C HIS A 337 -1.79 0.41 12.27
N ASP A 338 -2.23 -0.23 13.36
CA ASP A 338 -1.66 0.00 14.68
C ASP A 338 -0.20 -0.46 14.77
N VAL A 339 0.16 -1.60 14.17
CA VAL A 339 1.55 -2.09 14.16
C VAL A 339 2.43 -1.19 13.29
N THR A 340 2.04 -0.89 12.05
CA THR A 340 2.87 -0.07 11.13
C THR A 340 3.06 1.35 11.66
N HIS A 341 2.05 1.92 12.32
CA HIS A 341 2.18 3.19 13.03
C HIS A 341 3.26 3.14 14.12
N ARG A 342 3.42 2.03 14.85
CA ARG A 342 4.49 1.92 15.88
C ARG A 342 5.91 1.98 15.31
N TYR A 343 6.08 1.65 14.03
CA TYR A 343 7.37 1.69 13.32
C TYR A 343 7.52 2.92 12.41
N GLY A 344 6.59 3.88 12.52
CA GLY A 344 6.69 5.18 11.88
C GLY A 344 5.99 5.30 10.53
N PHE A 345 5.06 4.41 10.18
CA PHE A 345 4.02 4.71 9.20
C PHE A 345 2.87 5.45 9.91
N ASP A 346 3.15 6.68 10.31
CA ASP A 346 2.26 7.56 11.06
C ASP A 346 1.59 8.59 10.13
N GLU A 347 0.84 9.52 10.72
CA GLU A 347 0.07 10.54 9.99
C GLU A 347 0.93 11.37 9.03
N GLN A 348 2.14 11.77 9.43
CA GLN A 348 3.04 12.59 8.60
C GLN A 348 3.76 11.77 7.52
N ALA A 349 3.92 10.46 7.73
CA ALA A 349 4.40 9.52 6.74
C ALA A 349 3.29 9.03 5.78
N GLY A 350 2.09 9.60 5.88
CA GLY A 350 0.95 9.31 5.00
C GLY A 350 0.30 7.96 5.27
N ASN A 351 0.05 7.65 6.54
CA ASN A 351 -0.80 6.50 6.90
C ASN A 351 -2.26 6.70 6.49
N PHE A 352 -3.08 5.65 6.62
CA PHE A 352 -4.50 5.70 6.23
C PHE A 352 -5.39 6.02 7.43
N GLN A 353 -5.87 7.27 7.51
CA GLN A 353 -6.73 7.73 8.59
C GLN A 353 -7.82 8.70 8.08
N ALA A 354 -9.07 8.51 8.53
CA ALA A 354 -10.16 9.44 8.25
C ALA A 354 -9.87 10.83 8.86
N SER A 355 -9.24 10.85 10.04
CA SER A 355 -8.79 12.03 10.74
C SER A 355 -7.38 11.83 11.27
N ASN A 356 -6.50 12.81 10.99
CA ASN A 356 -5.17 12.88 11.56
C ASN A 356 -5.24 13.67 12.88
N TYR A 357 -5.21 12.97 14.01
CA TYR A 357 -5.39 13.57 15.33
C TYR A 357 -4.21 14.45 15.76
N SER A 358 -3.01 14.23 15.20
CA SER A 358 -1.87 15.15 15.38
C SER A 358 -2.01 16.43 14.56
N GLY A 359 -2.84 16.42 13.51
CA GLY A 359 -3.00 17.50 12.54
C GLY A 359 -1.85 17.59 11.52
N ARG A 360 -0.97 16.58 11.45
CA ARG A 360 0.07 16.44 10.42
C ARG A 360 -0.40 15.49 9.30
N GLY A 361 0.25 15.54 8.14
CA GLY A 361 -0.16 14.78 6.95
C GLY A 361 -1.55 15.16 6.43
N ARG A 362 -2.13 14.33 5.56
CA ARG A 362 -3.46 14.55 4.98
C ARG A 362 -4.38 13.39 5.30
N GLY A 363 -5.21 13.57 6.33
CA GLY A 363 -6.28 12.60 6.61
C GLY A 363 -7.42 12.66 5.59
N GLY A 364 -8.47 11.88 5.86
CA GLY A 364 -9.61 11.69 4.97
C GLY A 364 -9.49 10.43 4.11
N ASP A 365 -8.58 9.54 4.48
CA ASP A 365 -8.13 8.42 3.64
C ASP A 365 -8.12 7.06 4.32
N ALA A 366 -8.96 6.86 5.33
CA ALA A 366 -9.26 5.54 5.87
C ALA A 366 -9.50 4.50 4.76
N VAL A 367 -8.90 3.31 4.91
CA VAL A 367 -9.00 2.24 3.92
C VAL A 367 -10.47 1.86 3.71
N GLN A 368 -10.90 1.75 2.46
CA GLN A 368 -12.17 1.09 2.10
C GLN A 368 -11.87 -0.39 1.90
N ALA A 369 -12.29 -1.24 2.84
CA ALA A 369 -11.98 -2.66 2.82
C ALA A 369 -13.22 -3.48 2.43
N GLU A 370 -13.17 -4.09 1.26
CA GLU A 370 -14.29 -4.73 0.57
C GLU A 370 -14.15 -6.25 0.68
N ALA A 371 -14.99 -6.86 1.54
CA ALA A 371 -15.07 -8.28 1.75
C ALA A 371 -15.90 -8.97 0.67
N GLN A 372 -15.53 -10.20 0.30
CA GLN A 372 -16.23 -11.03 -0.69
C GLN A 372 -16.55 -10.26 -1.97
N ASP A 373 -15.62 -9.41 -2.40
CA ASP A 373 -15.83 -8.47 -3.48
C ASP A 373 -16.12 -9.22 -4.80
N GLY A 374 -17.22 -8.85 -5.46
CA GLY A 374 -17.72 -9.56 -6.64
C GLY A 374 -16.93 -9.28 -7.93
N SER A 375 -15.94 -8.39 -7.91
CA SER A 375 -15.19 -7.97 -9.10
C SER A 375 -14.13 -8.99 -9.51
N GLY A 376 -13.82 -9.96 -8.64
CA GLY A 376 -12.79 -10.96 -8.87
C GLY A 376 -12.98 -12.25 -8.06
N VAL A 377 -12.11 -13.21 -8.34
CA VAL A 377 -11.91 -14.46 -7.59
C VAL A 377 -10.41 -14.80 -7.63
N LEU A 378 -9.97 -15.74 -6.78
CA LEU A 378 -8.62 -16.32 -6.82
C LEU A 378 -7.50 -15.27 -6.76
N ASN A 379 -7.74 -14.20 -6.00
CA ASN A 379 -6.86 -13.05 -5.90
C ASN A 379 -7.29 -12.17 -4.69
N ALA A 380 -6.59 -11.08 -4.46
CA ALA A 380 -7.04 -9.87 -3.75
C ALA A 380 -6.33 -8.66 -4.38
N ASN A 381 -6.64 -7.45 -3.95
CA ASN A 381 -5.86 -6.29 -4.37
C ASN A 381 -5.94 -5.11 -3.40
N PHE A 382 -4.98 -4.20 -3.56
CA PHE A 382 -4.98 -2.91 -2.89
C PHE A 382 -4.67 -1.77 -3.87
N ALA A 383 -5.56 -0.78 -3.91
CA ALA A 383 -5.32 0.48 -4.60
C ALA A 383 -4.72 1.51 -3.65
N THR A 384 -3.54 2.02 -3.99
CA THR A 384 -2.86 3.04 -3.17
C THR A 384 -2.80 4.39 -3.87
N PRO A 385 -3.76 5.29 -3.65
CA PRO A 385 -3.64 6.69 -4.07
C PRO A 385 -2.80 7.51 -3.09
N ALA A 386 -2.40 8.71 -3.51
CA ALA A 386 -1.63 9.66 -2.69
C ALA A 386 -2.36 10.01 -1.38
N ASP A 387 -1.58 10.50 -0.41
CA ASP A 387 -2.06 10.90 0.92
C ASP A 387 -3.30 11.80 0.87
N GLY A 388 -4.27 11.53 1.74
CA GLY A 388 -5.58 12.21 1.77
C GLY A 388 -6.60 11.70 0.75
N VAL A 389 -6.31 10.62 0.03
CA VAL A 389 -7.31 9.89 -0.77
C VAL A 389 -7.42 8.44 -0.26
N PRO A 390 -8.63 7.93 0.03
CA PRO A 390 -8.80 6.57 0.56
C PRO A 390 -8.16 5.48 -0.30
N GLY A 391 -7.33 4.65 0.33
CA GLY A 391 -6.94 3.36 -0.22
C GLY A 391 -8.15 2.42 -0.33
N ARG A 392 -8.09 1.43 -1.23
CA ARG A 392 -9.16 0.43 -1.37
C ARG A 392 -8.58 -0.97 -1.43
N MET A 393 -8.96 -1.81 -0.48
CA MET A 393 -8.62 -3.23 -0.43
C MET A 393 -9.83 -4.04 -0.91
N GLN A 394 -9.65 -4.94 -1.88
CA GLN A 394 -10.72 -5.81 -2.38
C GLN A 394 -10.30 -7.26 -2.18
N MET A 395 -10.99 -7.93 -1.27
CA MET A 395 -10.73 -9.32 -0.92
C MET A 395 -11.69 -10.22 -1.68
N TYR A 396 -11.18 -11.28 -2.31
CA TYR A 396 -11.99 -12.15 -3.14
C TYR A 396 -12.18 -13.55 -2.55
N LEU A 397 -13.17 -14.23 -3.12
CA LEU A 397 -13.40 -15.65 -2.90
C LEU A 397 -12.44 -16.50 -3.75
N TRP A 398 -12.06 -17.65 -3.23
CA TRP A 398 -11.11 -18.58 -3.83
C TRP A 398 -11.73 -19.95 -4.03
N VAL A 399 -11.72 -20.45 -5.27
CA VAL A 399 -12.34 -21.74 -5.61
C VAL A 399 -11.31 -22.82 -5.90
N ASP A 400 -11.62 -24.06 -5.55
CA ASP A 400 -10.79 -25.20 -5.90
C ASP A 400 -11.03 -25.63 -7.37
N ALA A 401 -10.61 -24.81 -8.34
CA ALA A 401 -10.69 -25.21 -9.75
C ALA A 401 -9.62 -24.57 -10.62
N PHE A 402 -8.74 -25.43 -11.14
CA PHE A 402 -7.96 -25.17 -12.35
C PHE A 402 -8.84 -25.07 -13.61
N ASP A 403 -10.06 -25.62 -13.56
CA ASP A 403 -11.03 -25.63 -14.67
C ASP A 403 -11.90 -24.35 -14.73
N SER A 404 -11.75 -23.41 -13.78
CA SER A 404 -12.47 -22.12 -13.79
C SER A 404 -11.76 -20.99 -14.53
N LEU A 405 -10.61 -21.26 -15.18
CA LEU A 405 -9.92 -20.28 -16.02
C LEU A 405 -10.85 -19.82 -17.17
N GLY A 406 -11.35 -18.58 -17.07
CA GLY A 406 -12.19 -17.94 -18.09
C GLY A 406 -13.70 -17.88 -17.80
N LEU A 407 -14.15 -18.20 -16.57
CA LEU A 407 -15.52 -17.96 -16.11
C LEU A 407 -15.62 -16.62 -15.37
N GLU A 408 -16.77 -15.93 -15.48
CA GLU A 408 -17.05 -14.73 -14.69
C GLU A 408 -17.26 -15.11 -13.20
N PRO A 409 -16.87 -14.26 -12.23
CA PRO A 409 -16.96 -14.53 -10.80
C PRO A 409 -18.32 -15.07 -10.32
N GLU A 410 -19.42 -14.53 -10.84
CA GLU A 410 -20.78 -14.92 -10.48
C GLU A 410 -21.16 -16.35 -10.89
N ASP A 411 -20.55 -16.86 -11.97
CA ASP A 411 -20.78 -18.22 -12.45
C ASP A 411 -19.97 -19.24 -11.65
N ILE A 412 -18.78 -18.84 -11.18
CA ILE A 412 -17.89 -19.65 -10.35
C ILE A 412 -18.51 -19.94 -8.98
N VAL A 413 -19.00 -18.91 -8.27
CA VAL A 413 -19.60 -19.09 -6.93
C VAL A 413 -20.87 -19.96 -6.99
N ARG A 414 -21.58 -19.92 -8.12
CA ARG A 414 -22.81 -20.69 -8.34
C ARG A 414 -22.56 -22.16 -8.66
N GLU A 415 -21.46 -22.49 -9.35
CA GLU A 415 -21.15 -23.85 -9.77
C GLU A 415 -20.38 -24.66 -8.69
N TYR A 416 -19.53 -24.00 -7.89
CA TYR A 416 -18.62 -24.64 -6.93
C TYR A 416 -19.07 -24.56 -5.46
N SER A 417 -20.38 -24.52 -5.20
CA SER A 417 -20.92 -24.41 -3.84
C SER A 417 -20.41 -25.52 -2.90
N GLY A 418 -19.56 -25.19 -1.94
CA GLY A 418 -18.94 -26.12 -0.98
C GLY A 418 -17.43 -26.37 -1.17
N GLN A 419 -16.79 -25.73 -2.15
CA GLN A 419 -15.34 -25.71 -2.37
C GLN A 419 -14.85 -24.27 -2.61
N VAL A 420 -15.23 -23.37 -1.69
CA VAL A 420 -14.87 -21.97 -1.73
C VAL A 420 -14.21 -21.58 -0.40
N ARG A 421 -13.00 -21.04 -0.49
CA ARG A 421 -12.25 -20.40 0.60
C ARG A 421 -12.50 -18.90 0.50
N ASP A 422 -12.62 -18.26 1.64
CA ASP A 422 -12.86 -16.82 1.71
C ASP A 422 -11.55 -16.12 2.06
N GLY A 423 -11.02 -15.28 1.15
CA GLY A 423 -9.78 -14.55 1.38
C GLY A 423 -9.83 -13.64 2.61
N ASP A 424 -11.02 -13.19 2.98
CA ASP A 424 -11.26 -12.39 4.20
C ASP A 424 -10.95 -13.13 5.50
N LEU A 425 -10.80 -14.46 5.47
CA LEU A 425 -10.42 -15.27 6.63
C LEU A 425 -8.90 -15.51 6.71
N ASP A 426 -8.13 -15.09 5.71
CA ASP A 426 -6.67 -15.22 5.68
C ASP A 426 -6.01 -13.87 6.02
N GLY A 427 -5.64 -13.72 7.30
CA GLY A 427 -4.93 -12.54 7.80
C GLY A 427 -3.59 -12.30 7.11
N GLY A 428 -2.96 -13.36 6.57
CA GLY A 428 -1.72 -13.25 5.80
C GLY A 428 -1.95 -12.58 4.45
N VAL A 429 -3.06 -12.87 3.76
CA VAL A 429 -3.45 -12.19 2.52
C VAL A 429 -3.84 -10.74 2.82
N ILE A 430 -4.63 -10.49 3.86
CA ILE A 430 -5.03 -9.11 4.25
C ILE A 430 -3.79 -8.25 4.57
N ALA A 431 -2.82 -8.81 5.32
CA ALA A 431 -1.58 -8.12 5.65
C ALA A 431 -0.70 -7.86 4.40
N HIS A 432 -0.68 -8.77 3.44
CA HIS A 432 -0.04 -8.57 2.14
C HIS A 432 -0.66 -7.36 1.41
N GLU A 433 -1.98 -7.34 1.25
CA GLU A 433 -2.66 -6.25 0.56
C GLU A 433 -2.43 -4.89 1.23
N TYR A 434 -2.52 -4.83 2.57
CA TYR A 434 -2.22 -3.59 3.30
C TYR A 434 -0.74 -3.19 3.13
N GLY A 435 0.16 -4.17 3.00
CA GLY A 435 1.58 -3.98 2.74
C GLY A 435 1.86 -3.17 1.48
N HIS A 436 1.06 -3.32 0.42
CA HIS A 436 1.14 -2.45 -0.76
C HIS A 436 0.88 -0.99 -0.41
N GLY A 437 -0.14 -0.74 0.43
CA GLY A 437 -0.46 0.60 0.93
C GLY A 437 0.72 1.24 1.65
N VAL A 438 1.38 0.48 2.53
CA VAL A 438 2.55 0.92 3.29
C VAL A 438 3.72 1.25 2.35
N SER A 439 4.11 0.34 1.46
CA SER A 439 5.27 0.55 0.61
C SER A 439 5.06 1.67 -0.42
N ASN A 440 3.88 1.76 -1.04
CA ASN A 440 3.57 2.80 -2.02
C ASN A 440 3.48 4.21 -1.40
N ARG A 441 3.14 4.35 -0.11
CA ARG A 441 3.13 5.65 0.60
C ARG A 441 4.52 6.03 1.14
N LEU A 442 5.34 5.07 1.53
CA LEU A 442 6.67 5.35 2.11
C LEU A 442 7.76 5.58 1.06
N VAL A 443 7.80 4.79 -0.02
CA VAL A 443 8.85 4.89 -1.04
C VAL A 443 8.61 6.11 -1.93
N GLY A 444 9.55 7.06 -1.92
CA GLY A 444 9.44 8.30 -2.69
C GLY A 444 8.51 9.37 -2.11
N GLY A 445 7.94 9.10 -0.93
CA GLY A 445 7.14 10.05 -0.15
C GLY A 445 5.62 9.90 -0.35
N PRO A 446 4.81 10.36 0.63
CA PRO A 446 3.38 10.06 0.73
C PRO A 446 2.52 10.62 -0.43
N ASP A 447 2.98 11.67 -1.12
CA ASP A 447 2.29 12.18 -2.30
C ASP A 447 2.67 11.46 -3.61
N ASN A 448 3.76 10.67 -3.64
CA ASN A 448 4.31 10.10 -4.87
C ASN A 448 4.11 8.57 -4.99
N ILE A 449 2.90 8.17 -5.39
CA ILE A 449 2.51 6.76 -5.56
C ILE A 449 3.01 6.07 -6.84
N SER A 450 3.92 6.69 -7.60
CA SER A 450 4.43 6.11 -8.85
C SER A 450 5.70 5.27 -8.66
N CYS A 451 6.36 5.40 -7.51
CA CYS A 451 7.72 4.92 -7.31
C CYS A 451 7.91 3.40 -7.28
N LEU A 452 6.84 2.60 -7.27
CA LEU A 452 6.90 1.13 -7.30
C LEU A 452 6.10 0.51 -8.46
N ARG A 453 5.70 1.31 -9.45
CA ARG A 453 4.74 0.90 -10.49
C ARG A 453 5.35 0.67 -11.86
N THR A 454 6.40 1.41 -12.17
CA THR A 454 6.87 1.65 -13.56
C THR A 454 8.22 1.03 -13.88
N HIS A 455 8.92 0.44 -12.90
CA HIS A 455 10.22 -0.19 -13.08
C HIS A 455 10.15 -1.73 -13.10
N ASP A 456 11.23 -2.44 -13.44
CA ASP A 456 11.20 -3.91 -13.65
C ASP A 456 11.63 -4.72 -12.41
N GLU A 457 12.31 -4.10 -11.44
CA GLU A 457 12.76 -4.79 -10.21
C GLU A 457 11.69 -4.87 -9.09
N ARG A 458 10.65 -4.02 -9.11
CA ARG A 458 9.37 -4.11 -8.35
C ARG A 458 9.39 -4.84 -6.99
N GLU A 459 10.04 -4.25 -5.99
CA GLU A 459 10.12 -4.83 -4.64
C GLU A 459 8.80 -4.78 -3.84
N GLY A 460 7.79 -4.03 -4.32
CA GLY A 460 6.47 -3.86 -3.67
C GLY A 460 5.84 -5.17 -3.20
N GLU A 461 5.76 -6.16 -4.09
CA GLU A 461 5.27 -7.52 -3.81
C GLU A 461 6.04 -8.22 -2.67
N GLY A 462 7.35 -7.96 -2.60
CA GLY A 462 8.21 -8.54 -1.56
C GLY A 462 8.00 -7.92 -0.19
N TRP A 463 7.79 -6.60 -0.14
CA TRP A 463 7.41 -5.93 1.10
C TRP A 463 5.98 -6.27 1.54
N SER A 464 5.08 -6.57 0.62
CA SER A 464 3.75 -7.09 0.94
C SER A 464 3.83 -8.49 1.56
N ASP A 465 4.58 -9.42 0.94
CA ASP A 465 4.81 -10.75 1.52
C ASP A 465 5.50 -10.71 2.88
N TRP A 466 6.41 -9.75 3.09
CA TRP A 466 7.04 -9.51 4.38
C TRP A 466 6.01 -9.31 5.49
N TRP A 467 5.03 -8.43 5.29
CA TRP A 467 3.99 -8.16 6.29
C TRP A 467 3.13 -9.39 6.61
N SER A 468 2.89 -10.24 5.61
CA SER A 468 2.14 -11.50 5.77
C SER A 468 2.77 -12.42 6.83
N TYR A 469 4.09 -12.61 6.78
CA TYR A 469 4.76 -13.55 7.68
C TYR A 469 5.22 -12.92 8.99
N VAL A 470 5.67 -11.66 9.03
CA VAL A 470 6.23 -11.08 10.28
C VAL A 470 5.19 -10.90 11.38
N LEU A 471 3.91 -10.72 11.04
CA LEU A 471 2.82 -10.63 12.00
C LEU A 471 2.28 -11.99 12.45
N THR A 472 2.64 -13.06 11.74
CA THR A 472 2.16 -14.43 12.03
C THR A 472 3.25 -15.32 12.63
N MET A 473 4.46 -14.79 12.88
CA MET A 473 5.54 -15.48 13.59
C MET A 473 5.24 -15.70 15.07
N ARG A 474 5.72 -16.83 15.59
CA ARG A 474 5.45 -17.29 16.97
C ARG A 474 6.71 -17.74 17.69
N PRO A 475 6.69 -17.75 19.04
CA PRO A 475 7.75 -18.40 19.81
C PRO A 475 7.94 -19.85 19.38
N GLY A 476 9.16 -20.20 18.96
CA GLY A 476 9.53 -21.54 18.54
C GLY A 476 9.48 -21.78 17.04
N ASP A 477 8.94 -20.83 16.25
CA ASP A 477 9.20 -20.80 14.81
C ASP A 477 10.70 -20.66 14.56
N ASP A 478 11.16 -21.17 13.43
CA ASP A 478 12.55 -21.08 13.01
C ASP A 478 12.65 -20.73 11.52
N GLY A 479 13.73 -20.05 11.15
CA GLY A 479 13.89 -19.56 9.78
C GLY A 479 14.19 -20.63 8.75
N ALA A 480 14.52 -21.86 9.13
CA ALA A 480 14.79 -22.95 8.19
C ALA A 480 13.50 -23.72 7.82
N THR A 481 12.51 -23.74 8.71
CA THR A 481 11.20 -24.33 8.45
C THR A 481 10.51 -23.62 7.27
N PRO A 482 10.02 -24.37 6.26
CA PRO A 482 9.31 -23.79 5.12
C PRO A 482 8.10 -22.95 5.56
N ARG A 483 7.96 -21.75 4.97
CA ARG A 483 6.81 -20.87 5.16
C ARG A 483 6.20 -20.47 3.81
N GLY A 484 5.01 -21.01 3.51
CA GLY A 484 4.22 -20.61 2.35
C GLY A 484 3.37 -19.37 2.60
N ILE A 485 2.89 -18.75 1.53
CA ILE A 485 1.92 -17.63 1.54
C ILE A 485 0.61 -18.09 0.91
N GLY A 486 -0.51 -17.70 1.50
CA GLY A 486 -1.85 -18.00 1.00
C GLY A 486 -2.20 -19.49 1.00
N THR A 487 -1.58 -20.28 1.88
CA THR A 487 -1.76 -21.74 1.88
C THR A 487 -3.22 -22.16 2.16
N TYR A 488 -3.95 -21.36 2.93
CA TYR A 488 -5.38 -21.58 3.21
C TYR A 488 -6.24 -21.43 1.95
N VAL A 489 -6.07 -20.30 1.25
CA VAL A 489 -6.90 -19.96 0.09
C VAL A 489 -6.67 -20.89 -1.10
N VAL A 490 -5.53 -21.59 -1.15
CA VAL A 490 -5.21 -22.62 -2.15
C VAL A 490 -5.23 -24.06 -1.61
N TYR A 491 -5.87 -24.30 -0.46
CA TYR A 491 -6.19 -25.64 0.06
C TYR A 491 -4.98 -26.54 0.36
N HIS A 492 -3.87 -25.97 0.86
CA HIS A 492 -2.72 -26.78 1.29
C HIS A 492 -2.93 -27.34 2.69
N GLU A 493 -3.01 -28.67 2.81
CA GLU A 493 -3.23 -29.37 4.09
C GLU A 493 -2.03 -29.27 5.04
N GLU A 494 -0.85 -28.94 4.51
CA GLU A 494 0.40 -28.74 5.26
C GLU A 494 0.42 -27.42 6.06
N GLY A 495 -0.66 -26.63 6.02
CA GLY A 495 -0.81 -25.38 6.78
C GLY A 495 0.24 -24.33 6.40
N ARG A 496 0.88 -23.70 7.40
CA ARG A 496 1.89 -22.65 7.19
C ARG A 496 3.12 -23.12 6.39
N SER A 497 3.42 -24.43 6.38
CA SER A 497 4.56 -25.00 5.67
C SER A 497 4.23 -25.54 4.28
N GLY A 498 2.99 -25.40 3.82
CA GLY A 498 2.61 -25.69 2.44
C GLY A 498 3.37 -24.81 1.43
N PRO A 499 3.42 -25.21 0.15
CA PRO A 499 4.13 -24.47 -0.90
C PRO A 499 3.54 -23.07 -1.16
N GLY A 500 2.23 -22.90 -1.00
CA GLY A 500 1.55 -21.63 -1.21
C GLY A 500 1.61 -21.16 -2.66
N ILE A 501 1.53 -19.84 -2.88
CA ILE A 501 1.41 -19.24 -4.22
C ILE A 501 2.75 -18.74 -4.82
N ARG A 502 3.86 -18.86 -4.09
CA ARG A 502 5.19 -18.36 -4.50
C ARG A 502 6.04 -19.43 -5.19
N ILE A 503 7.26 -19.07 -5.62
CA ILE A 503 8.13 -20.00 -6.39
C ILE A 503 8.53 -21.21 -5.54
N THR A 504 8.96 -20.96 -4.32
CA THR A 504 9.14 -21.94 -3.24
C THR A 504 8.74 -21.29 -1.92
N PRO A 505 8.50 -22.05 -0.83
CA PRO A 505 8.35 -21.47 0.51
C PRO A 505 9.53 -20.57 0.89
N TYR A 506 9.28 -19.56 1.72
CA TYR A 506 10.35 -18.82 2.39
C TYR A 506 11.08 -19.73 3.36
N SER A 507 12.42 -19.69 3.33
CA SER A 507 13.29 -20.46 4.20
C SER A 507 14.74 -19.96 4.06
N THR A 508 15.47 -19.95 5.18
CA THR A 508 16.93 -19.74 5.22
C THR A 508 17.70 -20.98 4.75
N ASP A 509 17.04 -22.15 4.69
CA ASP A 509 17.61 -23.37 4.11
C ASP A 509 17.62 -23.24 2.58
N MET A 510 18.82 -23.07 2.02
CA MET A 510 19.04 -22.93 0.58
C MET A 510 18.64 -24.18 -0.22
N SER A 511 18.39 -25.32 0.42
CA SER A 511 17.82 -26.50 -0.23
C SER A 511 16.30 -26.44 -0.39
N VAL A 512 15.62 -25.66 0.44
CA VAL A 512 14.20 -25.34 0.33
C VAL A 512 14.00 -24.13 -0.58
N ASN A 513 14.74 -23.05 -0.33
CA ASN A 513 14.67 -21.81 -1.10
C ASN A 513 16.06 -21.41 -1.63
N PRO A 514 16.42 -21.86 -2.85
CA PRO A 514 17.72 -21.59 -3.45
C PRO A 514 17.81 -20.21 -4.13
N SER A 515 16.80 -19.35 -3.99
CA SER A 515 16.72 -18.11 -4.77
C SER A 515 17.81 -17.10 -4.39
N THR A 516 18.43 -16.53 -5.42
CA THR A 516 19.42 -15.44 -5.36
C THR A 516 18.97 -14.27 -6.21
N TYR A 517 19.70 -13.15 -6.16
CA TYR A 517 19.43 -11.96 -6.97
C TYR A 517 19.25 -12.29 -8.46
N ASN A 518 20.08 -13.17 -9.04
CA ASN A 518 19.94 -13.61 -10.43
C ASN A 518 18.60 -14.31 -10.76
N THR A 519 17.82 -14.73 -9.76
CA THR A 519 16.49 -15.35 -9.97
C THR A 519 15.51 -14.36 -10.60
N ILE A 520 15.65 -13.04 -10.34
CA ILE A 520 14.73 -12.01 -10.87
C ILE A 520 14.70 -12.01 -12.40
N LYS A 521 15.83 -12.33 -13.05
CA LYS A 521 15.98 -12.34 -14.51
C LYS A 521 14.94 -13.21 -15.20
N THR A 522 14.63 -14.35 -14.59
CA THR A 522 13.69 -15.35 -15.13
C THR A 522 12.37 -15.42 -14.38
N ALA A 523 12.27 -14.77 -13.22
CA ALA A 523 11.04 -14.74 -12.46
C ALA A 523 9.95 -13.94 -13.21
N ALA A 524 8.69 -14.32 -13.02
CA ALA A 524 7.54 -13.61 -13.57
C ALA A 524 7.27 -12.32 -12.78
N GLU A 525 7.02 -11.21 -13.45
CA GLU A 525 6.67 -9.95 -12.79
C GLU A 525 5.17 -9.87 -12.44
N PRO A 526 4.82 -9.05 -11.44
CA PRO A 526 5.72 -8.50 -10.41
C PRO A 526 6.09 -9.55 -9.34
N HIS A 527 5.18 -10.48 -9.04
CA HIS A 527 5.22 -11.39 -7.88
C HIS A 527 6.48 -12.25 -7.74
N GLY A 528 7.00 -12.78 -8.85
CA GLY A 528 8.21 -13.59 -8.83
C GLY A 528 9.46 -12.77 -8.52
N VAL A 529 9.47 -11.48 -8.86
CA VAL A 529 10.58 -10.58 -8.54
C VAL A 529 10.50 -10.18 -7.07
N GLY A 530 9.33 -9.71 -6.60
CA GLY A 530 9.15 -9.40 -5.18
C GLY A 530 9.36 -10.60 -4.25
N TYR A 531 9.02 -11.81 -4.69
CA TYR A 531 9.37 -13.03 -3.96
C TYR A 531 10.88 -13.16 -3.67
N VAL A 532 11.74 -12.75 -4.60
CA VAL A 532 13.20 -12.77 -4.38
C VAL A 532 13.59 -11.73 -3.32
N TRP A 533 12.96 -10.56 -3.33
CA TRP A 533 13.17 -9.53 -2.32
C TRP A 533 12.71 -10.00 -0.93
N ALA A 534 11.47 -10.51 -0.81
CA ALA A 534 10.94 -11.10 0.42
C ALA A 534 11.80 -12.25 0.94
N THR A 535 12.42 -13.03 0.04
CA THR A 535 13.36 -14.09 0.41
C THR A 535 14.64 -13.53 1.06
N MET A 536 15.14 -12.37 0.61
CA MET A 536 16.28 -11.70 1.26
C MET A 536 15.89 -11.07 2.59
N LEU A 537 14.69 -10.47 2.67
CA LEU A 537 14.18 -9.94 3.93
C LEU A 537 13.92 -11.06 4.95
N TRP A 538 13.47 -12.25 4.53
CA TRP A 538 13.33 -13.42 5.39
C TRP A 538 14.64 -13.78 6.09
N ASP A 539 15.75 -13.82 5.33
CA ASP A 539 17.07 -14.06 5.91
C ASP A 539 17.47 -12.92 6.87
N LEU A 540 17.14 -11.66 6.55
CA LEU A 540 17.41 -10.51 7.43
C LEU A 540 16.67 -10.63 8.77
N TYR A 541 15.38 -10.94 8.72
CA TYR A 541 14.54 -11.16 9.90
C TYR A 541 15.17 -12.18 10.84
N TRP A 542 15.48 -13.36 10.31
CA TRP A 542 15.97 -14.46 11.12
C TRP A 542 17.39 -14.23 11.62
N ASN A 543 18.27 -13.62 10.82
CA ASN A 543 19.62 -13.27 11.29
C ASN A 543 19.56 -12.24 12.42
N LEU A 544 18.66 -11.24 12.34
CA LEU A 544 18.46 -10.29 13.43
C LEU A 544 17.84 -10.95 14.67
N VAL A 545 16.89 -11.87 14.50
CA VAL A 545 16.31 -12.66 15.60
C VAL A 545 17.36 -13.55 16.27
N GLU A 546 18.27 -14.16 15.50
CA GLU A 546 19.36 -14.96 16.04
C GLU A 546 20.33 -14.12 16.88
N GLU A 547 20.64 -12.89 16.44
CA GLU A 547 21.54 -11.96 17.13
C GLU A 547 20.90 -11.33 18.38
N HIS A 548 19.67 -10.84 18.26
CA HIS A 548 19.02 -9.99 19.27
C HIS A 548 17.84 -10.65 20.00
N GLY A 549 17.51 -11.90 19.66
CA GLY A 549 16.38 -12.65 20.22
C GLY A 549 15.04 -12.32 19.56
N PHE A 550 14.05 -13.18 19.79
CA PHE A 550 12.67 -12.99 19.33
C PHE A 550 11.79 -12.38 20.43
N ASN A 551 11.06 -11.31 20.12
CA ASN A 551 9.98 -10.78 20.95
C ASN A 551 8.62 -11.13 20.30
N PRO A 552 7.73 -11.87 20.99
CA PRO A 552 6.42 -12.22 20.45
C PRO A 552 5.47 -11.04 20.22
N ASN A 553 5.78 -9.84 20.71
CA ASN A 553 4.91 -8.68 20.60
C ASN A 553 5.44 -7.64 19.58
N PRO A 554 4.89 -7.58 18.36
CA PRO A 554 5.32 -6.61 17.36
C PRO A 554 4.88 -5.18 17.69
N TYR A 555 4.01 -4.94 18.68
CA TYR A 555 3.67 -3.58 19.13
C TYR A 555 4.72 -2.95 20.05
N GLU A 556 5.71 -3.72 20.49
CA GLU A 556 6.80 -3.22 21.31
C GLU A 556 7.87 -2.51 20.48
N SER A 557 8.70 -1.71 21.15
CA SER A 557 9.76 -0.93 20.51
C SER A 557 10.76 -1.83 19.78
N TRP A 558 11.37 -1.30 18.72
CA TRP A 558 12.42 -1.95 17.94
C TRP A 558 13.58 -2.50 18.78
N GLU A 559 13.87 -1.90 19.95
CA GLU A 559 14.95 -2.32 20.85
C GLU A 559 14.70 -3.65 21.58
N THR A 560 13.47 -4.19 21.51
CA THR A 560 13.05 -5.31 22.37
C THR A 560 13.31 -6.70 21.80
N GLY A 561 13.64 -6.80 20.51
CA GLY A 561 13.93 -8.05 19.84
C GLY A 561 14.39 -7.82 18.41
N GLY A 562 15.12 -8.78 17.85
CA GLY A 562 15.63 -8.73 16.48
C GLY A 562 14.54 -8.66 15.42
N ASN A 563 13.38 -9.28 15.67
CA ASN A 563 12.22 -9.14 14.81
C ASN A 563 11.61 -7.73 14.84
N ASN A 564 11.55 -7.07 16.01
CA ASN A 564 11.09 -5.67 16.11
C ASN A 564 12.10 -4.72 15.46
N LEU A 565 13.40 -4.98 15.61
CA LEU A 565 14.44 -4.25 14.89
C LEU A 565 14.30 -4.44 13.37
N ALA A 566 14.03 -5.66 12.90
CA ALA A 566 13.80 -5.92 11.48
C ALA A 566 12.59 -5.14 10.94
N LEU A 567 11.48 -5.07 11.70
CA LEU A 567 10.33 -4.23 11.35
C LEU A 567 10.73 -2.76 11.19
N GLN A 568 11.48 -2.22 12.15
CA GLN A 568 11.93 -0.83 12.12
C GLN A 568 12.84 -0.54 10.92
N LEU A 569 13.86 -1.39 10.70
CA LEU A 569 14.83 -1.20 9.63
C LEU A 569 14.21 -1.32 8.23
N VAL A 570 13.23 -2.21 8.05
CA VAL A 570 12.53 -2.35 6.78
C VAL A 570 11.63 -1.14 6.51
N VAL A 571 10.89 -0.65 7.51
CA VAL A 571 10.04 0.56 7.36
C VAL A 571 10.88 1.81 7.12
N ASP A 572 11.96 2.00 7.86
CA ASP A 572 12.87 3.13 7.64
C ASP A 572 13.59 2.99 6.29
N GLY A 573 13.97 1.78 5.89
CA GLY A 573 14.56 1.50 4.58
C GLY A 573 13.64 1.93 3.43
N MET A 574 12.33 1.70 3.52
CA MET A 574 11.36 2.20 2.52
C MET A 574 11.38 3.73 2.43
N LYS A 575 11.41 4.43 3.57
CA LYS A 575 11.47 5.91 3.60
C LYS A 575 12.77 6.44 3.02
N PHE A 576 13.86 5.71 3.20
CA PHE A 576 15.19 6.07 2.72
C PHE A 576 15.36 5.82 1.22
N ALA A 577 14.70 4.80 0.68
CA ALA A 577 14.85 4.38 -0.71
C ALA A 577 14.58 5.53 -1.71
N PRO A 578 15.33 5.58 -2.82
CA PRO A 578 14.96 6.45 -3.93
C PRO A 578 13.61 6.03 -4.53
N CYS A 579 13.01 6.92 -5.30
CA CYS A 579 11.91 6.54 -6.19
C CYS A 579 12.41 5.53 -7.23
N GLU A 580 11.62 4.49 -7.52
CA GLU A 580 11.97 3.38 -8.41
C GLU A 580 13.32 2.75 -8.01
N PRO A 581 13.42 2.20 -6.77
CA PRO A 581 14.64 1.55 -6.34
C PRO A 581 14.90 0.29 -7.16
N GLY A 582 16.18 -0.06 -7.32
CA GLY A 582 16.55 -1.45 -7.55
C GLY A 582 16.88 -2.15 -6.24
N PHE A 583 17.19 -3.45 -6.31
CA PHE A 583 17.47 -4.26 -5.12
C PHE A 583 18.66 -3.72 -4.33
N ALA A 584 19.72 -3.26 -5.02
CA ALA A 584 20.89 -2.70 -4.34
C ALA A 584 20.56 -1.35 -3.68
N ASP A 585 19.77 -0.49 -4.33
CA ASP A 585 19.24 0.74 -3.72
C ASP A 585 18.42 0.43 -2.44
N ALA A 586 17.54 -0.57 -2.49
CA ALA A 586 16.71 -0.97 -1.35
C ALA A 586 17.53 -1.58 -0.20
N ARG A 587 18.55 -2.41 -0.52
CA ARG A 587 19.52 -2.91 0.47
C ARG A 587 20.29 -1.77 1.12
N ASP A 588 20.83 -0.85 0.32
CA ASP A 588 21.65 0.25 0.79
C ASP A 588 20.82 1.21 1.66
N ALA A 589 19.54 1.40 1.33
CA ALA A 589 18.59 2.12 2.18
C ALA A 589 18.38 1.46 3.56
N ILE A 590 18.29 0.13 3.65
CA ILE A 590 18.20 -0.61 4.93
C ILE A 590 19.50 -0.47 5.73
N ILE A 591 20.67 -0.54 5.09
CA ILE A 591 21.97 -0.34 5.75
C ILE A 591 22.08 1.09 6.28
N ALA A 592 21.65 2.08 5.51
CA ALA A 592 21.63 3.48 5.92
C ALA A 592 20.63 3.72 7.07
N ALA A 593 19.48 3.05 7.06
CA ALA A 593 18.53 3.08 8.16
C ALA A 593 19.14 2.54 9.46
N ASP A 594 19.89 1.42 9.41
CA ASP A 594 20.62 0.92 10.59
C ASP A 594 21.70 1.92 11.05
N GLY A 595 22.43 2.53 10.12
CA GLY A 595 23.38 3.59 10.41
C GLY A 595 22.76 4.78 11.14
N ALA A 596 21.58 5.24 10.70
CA ALA A 596 20.86 6.34 11.33
C ALA A 596 20.25 5.97 12.69
N LEU A 597 19.83 4.71 12.86
CA LEU A 597 19.12 4.24 14.04
C LEU A 597 20.06 3.83 15.18
N THR A 598 21.15 3.13 14.85
CA THR A 598 22.04 2.49 15.83
C THR A 598 23.49 2.97 15.76
N GLY A 599 23.83 3.75 14.74
CA GLY A 599 25.17 4.34 14.52
C GLY A 599 25.27 5.82 14.90
N ASP A 600 26.30 6.47 14.36
CA ASP A 600 26.53 7.91 14.44
C ASP A 600 27.16 8.36 13.12
N VAL A 601 26.29 8.53 12.12
CA VAL A 601 26.65 8.79 10.72
C VAL A 601 27.46 10.09 10.60
N ALA A 602 27.13 11.11 11.40
CA ALA A 602 27.84 12.39 11.42
C ALA A 602 29.32 12.23 11.81
N ASN A 603 29.65 11.22 12.60
CA ASN A 603 31.03 10.91 13.02
C ASN A 603 31.61 9.68 12.33
N GLY A 604 30.96 9.16 11.28
CA GLY A 604 31.41 7.99 10.52
C GLY A 604 31.39 6.68 11.31
N VAL A 605 30.52 6.59 12.32
CA VAL A 605 30.29 5.35 13.06
C VAL A 605 29.16 4.59 12.36
N PRO A 606 29.43 3.37 11.86
CA PRO A 606 28.41 2.59 11.18
C PRO A 606 27.32 2.11 12.16
N GLY A 607 26.21 1.65 11.59
CA GLY A 607 25.17 0.97 12.35
C GLY A 607 25.70 -0.31 13.00
N ALA A 608 25.14 -0.67 14.15
CA ALA A 608 25.55 -1.82 14.94
C ALA A 608 25.36 -3.15 14.18
N ASN A 609 24.50 -3.18 13.15
CA ASN A 609 24.12 -4.38 12.42
C ASN A 609 24.63 -4.37 10.97
N GLU A 610 25.37 -3.34 10.54
CA GLU A 610 25.84 -3.19 9.16
C GLU A 610 26.44 -4.50 8.60
N CYS A 611 27.37 -5.12 9.33
CA CYS A 611 28.01 -6.34 8.85
C CYS A 611 27.09 -7.57 8.79
N LEU A 612 26.09 -7.66 9.69
CA LEU A 612 25.08 -8.70 9.64
C LEU A 612 24.18 -8.50 8.41
N ILE A 613 23.76 -7.27 8.15
CA ILE A 613 22.95 -6.91 6.99
C ILE A 613 23.70 -7.22 5.68
N TRP A 614 24.96 -6.78 5.56
CA TRP A 614 25.78 -7.07 4.38
C TRP A 614 25.90 -8.57 4.10
N ARG A 615 26.22 -9.38 5.13
CA ARG A 615 26.34 -10.83 4.97
C ARG A 615 25.03 -11.49 4.57
N THR A 616 23.92 -10.99 5.12
CA THR A 616 22.57 -11.47 4.79
C THR A 616 22.30 -11.30 3.29
N PHE A 617 22.45 -10.09 2.77
CA PHE A 617 22.19 -9.82 1.36
C PHE A 617 23.23 -10.47 0.44
N ALA A 618 24.52 -10.46 0.82
CA ALA A 618 25.58 -11.13 0.08
C ALA A 618 25.35 -12.63 -0.06
N ARG A 619 24.79 -13.31 0.95
CA ARG A 619 24.44 -14.75 0.88
C ARG A 619 23.51 -15.07 -0.29
N ARG A 620 22.64 -14.14 -0.67
CA ARG A 620 21.70 -14.28 -1.79
C ARG A 620 22.12 -13.51 -3.04
N GLY A 621 23.41 -13.19 -3.18
CA GLY A 621 23.93 -12.59 -4.40
C GLY A 621 23.74 -11.08 -4.51
N LEU A 622 23.44 -10.38 -3.41
CA LEU A 622 23.32 -8.93 -3.35
C LEU A 622 24.40 -8.30 -2.45
N GLY A 623 25.64 -8.76 -2.61
CA GLY A 623 26.83 -8.24 -1.95
C GLY A 623 27.33 -6.91 -2.50
N ILE A 624 28.43 -6.39 -1.96
CA ILE A 624 28.99 -5.07 -2.35
C ILE A 624 29.47 -5.04 -3.81
N ASP A 625 29.82 -6.19 -4.36
CA ASP A 625 30.22 -6.41 -5.74
C ASP A 625 29.02 -6.72 -6.67
N ALA A 626 27.80 -6.76 -6.15
CA ALA A 626 26.60 -6.84 -6.97
C ALA A 626 26.36 -5.51 -7.70
N SER A 627 25.86 -5.59 -8.92
CA SER A 627 25.44 -4.43 -9.72
C SER A 627 23.98 -4.58 -10.04
N GLN A 628 23.14 -3.60 -9.72
CA GLN A 628 21.73 -3.68 -10.11
C GLN A 628 21.51 -3.39 -11.60
N GLY A 629 22.39 -2.60 -12.23
CA GLY A 629 22.17 -2.16 -13.61
C GLY A 629 21.16 -1.01 -13.66
N ASP A 630 20.32 -1.01 -14.67
CA ASP A 630 19.20 -0.07 -14.79
C ASP A 630 17.98 -0.59 -14.00
N PHE A 631 17.34 0.27 -13.21
CA PHE A 631 16.14 -0.10 -12.47
C PHE A 631 14.95 -0.44 -13.40
N GLU A 632 14.99 0.07 -14.64
CA GLU A 632 14.06 -0.29 -15.73
C GLU A 632 14.40 -1.64 -16.40
N SER A 633 15.36 -2.41 -15.87
CA SER A 633 15.64 -3.76 -16.38
C SER A 633 16.02 -4.75 -15.29
N LYS A 634 15.18 -5.76 -15.06
CA LYS A 634 15.55 -6.87 -14.17
C LYS A 634 16.57 -7.86 -14.76
N THR A 635 17.12 -7.60 -15.94
CA THR A 635 17.92 -8.59 -16.70
C THR A 635 19.39 -8.25 -16.87
N ASP A 636 19.79 -7.01 -16.60
CA ASP A 636 21.14 -6.51 -16.80
C ASP A 636 21.99 -6.53 -15.51
N GLY A 637 21.37 -6.66 -14.34
CA GLY A 637 22.04 -6.81 -13.06
C GLY A 637 23.01 -8.01 -12.98
N ILE A 638 23.97 -7.96 -12.07
CA ILE A 638 24.98 -8.98 -11.82
C ILE A 638 25.01 -9.27 -10.32
N GLU A 639 24.86 -10.54 -9.95
CA GLU A 639 24.99 -10.96 -8.55
C GLU A 639 26.42 -10.84 -8.05
N GLY A 640 26.55 -10.49 -6.77
CA GLY A 640 27.81 -10.38 -6.04
C GLY A 640 27.69 -10.97 -4.65
N TYR A 641 28.77 -11.50 -4.12
CA TYR A 641 28.80 -12.23 -2.84
C TYR A 641 29.84 -11.68 -1.85
N GLU A 642 30.56 -10.62 -2.22
CA GLU A 642 31.52 -9.97 -1.35
C GLU A 642 30.80 -9.07 -0.32
N VAL A 643 31.44 -8.90 0.83
CA VAL A 643 31.04 -7.97 1.89
C VAL A 643 32.16 -6.95 2.06
N PRO A 644 31.91 -5.76 2.66
CA PRO A 644 32.97 -4.82 2.97
C PRO A 644 34.14 -5.49 3.73
N ASP A 645 35.37 -5.07 3.44
CA ASP A 645 36.59 -5.66 4.03
C ASP A 645 36.53 -5.75 5.56
N HIS A 646 35.96 -4.74 6.22
CA HIS A 646 35.83 -4.70 7.68
C HIS A 646 34.79 -5.70 8.22
N CYS A 647 33.86 -6.15 7.38
CA CYS A 647 32.88 -7.19 7.67
C CYS A 647 33.36 -8.61 7.34
N ALA A 648 34.48 -8.77 6.63
CA ALA A 648 35.00 -10.08 6.23
C ALA A 648 35.64 -10.88 7.38
N SER A 649 35.95 -10.24 8.52
CA SER A 649 36.72 -10.84 9.62
C SER A 649 35.92 -11.31 10.85
N GLY A 650 34.58 -11.36 10.77
CA GLY A 650 33.72 -11.67 11.92
C GLY A 650 32.92 -12.94 11.79
#